data_AF-A0A4R4EDC5-F1
#
_entry.id   AF-A0A4R4EDC5-F1
#
_cell.length_a   1.000
_cell.length_b   1.000
_cell.length_c   1.000
_cell.angle_alpha   90.00
_cell.angle_beta   90.00
_cell.angle_gamma   90.00
#
_symmetry.space_group_name_H-M   'P 1'
#
loop_
_entity.id
_entity.type
_entity.pdbx_description
1 polymer ?
#
loop_
_entity_poly.entity_id
_entity_poly.type
_entity_poly.pdbx_seq_one_letter_code
_entity_poly.pdbx_strand_id
1 'polypeptide(L)'
;MITEQDILTFMRETAYRPMTYGELEKHFGIQRAEDFKQFLKVLNELENKGFILRSNNDRYGVPERMNMLRGRLQAHAKGFGFLIPDDRDQQDIYINAADMHTAMNGDTILVRITSQSPSGGRTEGEVVQVISRANTQIIGTFQSNGTFGFVIPDDKRVNRDIFIPEGSFQGAVNGQKVVAKIVSYPEGRAAAEGQIVEILGHKDDPGVDILSIIRKYNLPEAFSEEVMAEAAKAPESISDEELLGQGRRDLRDKQIVTIDGEDAKDLDDAVNVERLPNGNYLLGVHIADVGYYVKEGSMLDREAYARGCSVYLVDRVIPMLPHRLSNGICSLNPQVNRLTMSCEMEFDSEANVVRHDIFTSVIKTTERMTYTNVRKILTEPDEHPELMERYAGLVDHFKLMDELAMKLRSKRQRRGAIDFDFQESKVIVDENGKPTDIIKRERSIAEMIIEEFMLAANETVAEHFYWLKVPFLYRIHEDPDQEKLIHFLQFVANFGYVVKGAGNKKVHPRALQDVLEEIKGTKEETVISTVMLRSMKQARYEAQSLGHFGLAAEFYSHFTSPIRRYPDLVIHRMIREVIENGVLSEQRNEYMTERMKDIAQQSSDRERVAVDAERDTEALKKAEFMLDKVGEEFEGIISSVTGFGMFIELDNSVEGLIRLSDLTDDYYNYHEMYHMLIGERTSKTFRIGDEVKIRVARVNMDDHTIDFEMVDMKPRNGGKQSLFDKFGGRTRGGSGVPGGGRGRRGGKRDDQGNAGGFGQKGKKDRKSQFSGESAKSRKKDKDGKIGIQVGQSMSDPSIDPPFKDHESTNGGSDYFSNAHDASGKGRPGKRGGKSRNGKGSSQGGISLGANGQQSSGGDRSSGRGKRKNDTNSSVQTGSKRGKGDDSKNSYSGDWASSVNVLRNKGKRPR
;
A
#
# COMPACT_ATOMS: atom_id res chain seq x y z
N MET A 1 27.29 7.36 28.99
CA MET A 1 25.82 7.34 29.15
C MET A 1 25.37 6.01 28.59
N ILE A 2 24.55 5.24 29.32
CA ILE A 2 24.11 3.90 28.87
C ILE A 2 22.95 4.07 27.90
N THR A 3 23.00 3.39 26.76
CA THR A 3 21.99 3.42 25.69
C THR A 3 21.04 2.23 25.77
N GLU A 4 19.94 2.28 25.01
CA GLU A 4 19.06 1.11 24.79
C GLU A 4 19.85 -0.07 24.20
N GLN A 5 20.76 0.22 23.27
CA GLN A 5 21.52 -0.79 22.55
C GLN A 5 22.56 -1.50 23.44
N ASP A 6 23.19 -0.80 24.39
CA ASP A 6 24.14 -1.41 25.35
C ASP A 6 23.44 -2.48 26.20
N ILE A 7 22.24 -2.16 26.71
CA ILE A 7 21.45 -3.06 27.57
C ILE A 7 20.98 -4.27 26.77
N LEU A 8 20.42 -4.06 25.58
CA LEU A 8 19.94 -5.14 24.72
C LEU A 8 21.08 -6.05 24.22
N THR A 9 22.24 -5.48 23.88
CA THR A 9 23.42 -6.25 23.47
C THR A 9 23.91 -7.13 24.60
N PHE A 10 24.08 -6.58 25.81
CA PHE A 10 24.50 -7.34 26.99
C PHE A 10 23.52 -8.47 27.33
N MET A 11 22.21 -8.20 27.33
CA MET A 11 21.21 -9.24 27.61
C MET A 11 21.14 -10.34 26.54
N ARG A 12 21.61 -10.05 25.33
CA ARG A 12 21.70 -10.99 24.19
C ARG A 12 23.02 -11.77 24.14
N GLU A 13 24.00 -11.54 25.02
CA GLU A 13 25.24 -12.33 25.13
C GLU A 13 25.00 -13.75 25.66
N THR A 14 25.61 -14.79 25.09
CA THR A 14 25.41 -16.20 25.51
C THR A 14 25.70 -16.48 27.00
N ALA A 15 26.55 -15.67 27.64
CA ALA A 15 26.86 -15.76 29.07
C ALA A 15 25.85 -15.04 30.00
N TYR A 16 24.92 -14.25 29.45
CA TYR A 16 23.97 -13.46 30.24
C TYR A 16 22.96 -14.36 30.99
N ARG A 17 22.91 -14.17 32.32
CA ARG A 17 21.83 -14.66 33.19
C ARG A 17 20.88 -13.49 33.52
N PRO A 18 19.55 -13.69 33.64
CA PRO A 18 18.63 -12.65 34.08
C PRO A 18 19.04 -11.99 35.41
N MET A 19 19.14 -10.66 35.43
CA MET A 19 19.67 -9.84 36.54
C MET A 19 18.63 -8.87 37.08
N THR A 20 18.70 -8.56 38.37
CA THR A 20 17.91 -7.46 38.96
C THR A 20 18.48 -6.09 38.58
N TYR A 21 17.71 -5.01 38.74
CA TYR A 21 18.18 -3.66 38.41
C TYR A 21 19.49 -3.29 39.13
N GLY A 22 19.68 -3.72 40.39
CA GLY A 22 20.91 -3.48 41.17
C GLY A 22 22.08 -4.38 40.76
N GLU A 23 21.83 -5.56 40.18
CA GLU A 23 22.88 -6.35 39.53
C GLU A 23 23.33 -5.71 38.21
N LEU A 24 22.39 -5.13 37.44
CA LEU A 24 22.68 -4.38 36.21
C LEU A 24 23.41 -3.05 36.51
N GLU A 25 22.96 -2.29 37.50
CA GLU A 25 23.59 -1.05 37.99
C GLU A 25 25.06 -1.29 38.34
N LYS A 26 25.33 -2.38 39.07
CA LYS A 26 26.68 -2.80 39.44
C LYS A 26 27.50 -3.32 38.25
N HIS A 27 26.86 -3.96 37.27
CA HIS A 27 27.54 -4.41 36.04
C HIS A 27 28.00 -3.22 35.17
N PHE A 28 27.10 -2.27 34.91
CA PHE A 28 27.41 -1.07 34.13
C PHE A 28 28.20 0.01 34.90
N GLY A 29 28.59 -0.27 36.15
CA GLY A 29 29.47 0.60 36.95
C GLY A 29 28.86 1.96 37.32
N ILE A 30 27.53 2.03 37.45
CA ILE A 30 26.81 3.28 37.74
C ILE A 30 27.15 3.76 39.15
N GLN A 31 27.54 5.04 39.28
CA GLN A 31 27.93 5.64 40.58
C GLN A 31 27.27 7.00 40.87
N ARG A 32 26.72 7.69 39.85
CA ARG A 32 26.07 9.00 40.02
C ARG A 32 24.56 8.83 39.96
N ALA A 33 23.84 9.50 40.86
CA ALA A 33 22.37 9.45 40.93
C ALA A 33 21.68 9.92 39.64
N GLU A 34 22.32 10.80 38.86
CA GLU A 34 21.83 11.27 37.57
C GLU A 34 21.94 10.18 36.48
N ASP A 35 23.10 9.51 36.38
CA ASP A 35 23.27 8.35 35.48
C ASP A 35 22.29 7.22 35.86
N PHE A 36 22.09 6.96 37.15
CA PHE A 36 21.14 5.97 37.65
C PHE A 36 19.69 6.30 37.27
N LYS A 37 19.27 7.56 37.44
CA LYS A 37 17.95 8.02 37.04
C LYS A 37 17.74 7.88 35.52
N GLN A 38 18.76 8.15 34.72
CA GLN A 38 18.68 7.96 33.27
C GLN A 38 18.68 6.48 32.88
N PHE A 39 19.50 5.64 33.51
CA PHE A 39 19.48 4.19 33.32
C PHE A 39 18.11 3.58 33.64
N LEU A 40 17.50 3.95 34.78
CA LEU A 40 16.15 3.49 35.10
C LEU A 40 15.10 3.98 34.09
N LYS A 41 15.25 5.19 33.53
CA LYS A 41 14.38 5.67 32.45
C LYS A 41 14.49 4.79 31.21
N VAL A 42 15.72 4.51 30.75
CA VAL A 42 15.99 3.62 29.60
C VAL A 42 15.50 2.19 29.87
N LEU A 43 15.72 1.65 31.06
CA LEU A 43 15.27 0.30 31.43
C LEU A 43 13.74 0.20 31.43
N ASN A 44 13.05 1.18 32.01
CA ASN A 44 11.59 1.27 31.96
C ASN A 44 11.07 1.50 30.53
N GLU A 45 11.79 2.25 29.69
CA GLU A 45 11.43 2.46 28.28
C GLU A 45 11.55 1.15 27.47
N LEU A 46 12.60 0.35 27.69
CA LEU A 46 12.72 -0.99 27.11
C LEU A 46 11.66 -1.97 27.63
N GLU A 47 11.33 -1.92 28.93
CA GLU A 47 10.29 -2.76 29.57
C GLU A 47 8.89 -2.42 29.01
N ASN A 48 8.53 -1.13 28.95
CA ASN A 48 7.28 -0.66 28.36
C ASN A 48 7.19 -0.91 26.85
N LYS A 49 8.31 -0.83 26.11
CA LYS A 49 8.38 -1.21 24.69
C LYS A 49 8.27 -2.72 24.48
N GLY A 50 8.40 -3.54 25.52
CA GLY A 50 8.40 -5.01 25.44
C GLY A 50 9.69 -5.62 24.89
N PHE A 51 10.79 -4.85 24.80
CA PHE A 51 12.09 -5.35 24.35
C PHE A 51 12.86 -6.09 25.48
N ILE A 52 12.51 -5.82 26.73
CA ILE A 52 12.93 -6.61 27.89
C ILE A 52 11.71 -6.95 28.74
N LEU A 53 11.80 -8.04 29.51
CA LEU A 53 10.74 -8.56 30.37
C LEU A 53 11.26 -8.63 31.80
N ARG A 54 10.48 -8.11 32.74
CA ARG A 54 10.71 -8.29 34.19
C ARG A 54 9.94 -9.52 34.68
N SER A 55 10.67 -10.54 35.09
CA SER A 55 10.09 -11.72 35.74
C SER A 55 9.62 -11.41 37.17
N ASN A 56 8.73 -12.26 37.71
CA ASN A 56 8.16 -12.15 39.06
C ASN A 56 9.20 -12.08 40.21
N ASN A 57 10.47 -12.40 39.93
CA ASN A 57 11.59 -12.33 40.87
C ASN A 57 12.46 -11.07 40.66
N ASP A 58 11.89 -10.02 40.07
CA ASP A 58 12.55 -8.74 39.71
C ASP A 58 13.79 -8.87 38.81
N ARG A 59 13.88 -9.96 38.03
CA ARG A 59 14.98 -10.21 37.08
C ARG A 59 14.56 -9.88 35.66
N TYR A 60 15.37 -9.09 34.98
CA TYR A 60 15.23 -8.66 33.61
C TYR A 60 15.85 -9.66 32.63
N GLY A 61 15.32 -9.73 31.41
CA GLY A 61 15.91 -10.44 30.27
C GLY A 61 15.11 -10.20 28.99
N VAL A 62 15.67 -10.57 27.83
CA VAL A 62 15.03 -10.34 26.51
C VAL A 62 14.10 -11.49 26.10
N PRO A 63 12.98 -11.22 25.38
CA PRO A 63 11.94 -12.21 25.05
C PRO A 63 12.42 -13.49 24.35
N GLU A 64 13.32 -13.36 23.38
CA GLU A 64 13.76 -14.44 22.50
C GLU A 64 14.44 -15.57 23.28
N ARG A 65 15.02 -15.21 24.44
CA ARG A 65 15.68 -16.14 25.38
C ARG A 65 14.71 -16.81 26.36
N MET A 66 13.45 -16.40 26.38
CA MET A 66 12.37 -16.97 27.19
C MET A 66 11.39 -17.83 26.36
N ASN A 67 11.78 -18.18 25.13
CA ASN A 67 10.94 -18.80 24.10
C ASN A 67 9.67 -17.97 23.81
N MET A 68 9.85 -16.65 23.74
CA MET A 68 8.82 -15.68 23.40
C MET A 68 9.25 -14.84 22.21
N LEU A 69 8.27 -14.40 21.41
CA LEU A 69 8.47 -13.50 20.28
C LEU A 69 7.57 -12.27 20.41
N ARG A 70 8.09 -11.12 19.99
CA ARG A 70 7.39 -9.83 19.95
C ARG A 70 7.01 -9.53 18.49
N GLY A 71 5.86 -8.91 18.29
CA GLY A 71 5.39 -8.54 16.97
C GLY A 71 3.98 -7.95 16.98
N ARG A 72 3.40 -7.80 15.80
CA ARG A 72 2.06 -7.26 15.59
C ARG A 72 1.05 -8.38 15.36
N LEU A 73 -0.07 -8.34 16.07
CA LEU A 73 -1.19 -9.26 15.84
C LEU A 73 -1.94 -8.90 14.56
N GLN A 74 -2.08 -9.85 13.64
CA GLN A 74 -3.07 -9.82 12.57
C GLN A 74 -4.19 -10.80 12.94
N ALA A 75 -5.34 -10.28 13.40
CA ALA A 75 -6.48 -11.13 13.74
C ALA A 75 -7.33 -11.44 12.50
N HIS A 76 -8.07 -12.55 12.55
CA HIS A 76 -8.98 -12.98 11.50
C HIS A 76 -10.42 -13.02 12.02
N ALA A 77 -11.42 -12.75 11.18
CA ALA A 77 -12.84 -12.67 11.60
C ALA A 77 -13.40 -13.96 12.25
N LYS A 78 -12.74 -15.11 12.02
CA LYS A 78 -13.05 -16.39 12.70
C LYS A 78 -12.44 -16.51 14.12
N GLY A 79 -11.80 -15.46 14.64
CA GLY A 79 -11.28 -15.35 16.01
C GLY A 79 -9.85 -15.81 16.24
N PHE A 80 -9.25 -16.59 15.33
CA PHE A 80 -7.81 -16.88 15.36
C PHE A 80 -7.00 -15.67 14.86
N GLY A 81 -5.67 -15.71 15.01
CA GLY A 81 -4.78 -14.69 14.46
C GLY A 81 -3.40 -15.23 14.10
N PHE A 82 -2.56 -14.31 13.62
CA PHE A 82 -1.13 -14.52 13.38
C PHE A 82 -0.33 -13.44 14.10
N LEU A 83 0.78 -13.80 14.74
CA LEU A 83 1.84 -12.84 15.04
C LEU A 83 2.66 -12.63 13.77
N ILE A 84 2.71 -11.40 13.29
CA ILE A 84 3.75 -10.94 12.35
C ILE A 84 4.93 -10.46 13.21
N PRO A 85 6.10 -11.14 13.21
CA PRO A 85 7.21 -10.77 14.07
C PRO A 85 7.78 -9.37 13.78
N ASP A 86 8.42 -8.75 14.77
CA ASP A 86 9.25 -7.55 14.52
C ASP A 86 10.47 -7.89 13.64
N ASP A 87 11.05 -9.07 13.87
CA ASP A 87 12.16 -9.64 13.11
C ASP A 87 11.63 -10.39 11.88
N ARG A 88 11.66 -9.73 10.71
CA ARG A 88 11.05 -10.21 9.47
C ARG A 88 11.76 -11.42 8.83
N ASP A 89 12.90 -11.85 9.35
CA ASP A 89 13.53 -13.12 8.95
C ASP A 89 12.86 -14.33 9.64
N GLN A 90 11.96 -14.11 10.60
CA GLN A 90 11.18 -15.14 11.29
C GLN A 90 9.78 -15.31 10.68
N GLN A 91 9.27 -16.54 10.71
CA GLN A 91 7.94 -16.88 10.18
C GLN A 91 6.80 -16.45 11.11
N ASP A 92 5.65 -16.11 10.52
CA ASP A 92 4.43 -15.79 11.26
C ASP A 92 3.99 -16.94 12.18
N ILE A 93 3.70 -16.63 13.45
CA ILE A 93 3.21 -17.61 14.44
C ILE A 93 1.69 -17.63 14.41
N TYR A 94 1.09 -18.80 14.22
CA TYR A 94 -0.37 -18.97 14.30
C TYR A 94 -0.85 -19.02 15.76
N ILE A 95 -1.98 -18.36 16.05
CA ILE A 95 -2.57 -18.25 17.39
C ILE A 95 -4.05 -18.67 17.30
N ASN A 96 -4.45 -19.72 18.04
CA ASN A 96 -5.85 -20.15 18.04
C ASN A 96 -6.74 -19.14 18.78
N ALA A 97 -8.04 -19.16 18.48
CA ALA A 97 -9.01 -18.23 19.06
C ALA A 97 -9.13 -18.28 20.60
N ALA A 98 -8.69 -19.36 21.25
CA ALA A 98 -8.60 -19.47 22.70
C ALA A 98 -7.33 -18.78 23.25
N ASP A 99 -6.22 -18.90 22.52
CA ASP A 99 -4.87 -18.50 22.95
C ASP A 99 -4.60 -17.00 22.69
N MET A 100 -5.54 -16.32 22.03
CA MET A 100 -5.58 -14.86 21.80
C MET A 100 -5.89 -14.06 23.09
N HIS A 101 -6.52 -14.69 24.08
CA HIS A 101 -6.93 -14.10 25.36
C HIS A 101 -7.71 -12.78 25.24
N THR A 102 -7.05 -11.63 25.46
CA THR A 102 -7.65 -10.29 25.41
C THR A 102 -7.13 -9.43 24.24
N ALA A 103 -6.25 -9.97 23.39
CA ALA A 103 -5.61 -9.23 22.31
C ALA A 103 -6.58 -8.93 21.16
N MET A 104 -6.43 -7.74 20.57
CA MET A 104 -7.28 -7.26 19.48
C MET A 104 -6.46 -7.04 18.20
N ASN A 105 -7.14 -7.00 17.04
CA ASN A 105 -6.49 -6.86 15.73
C ASN A 105 -5.52 -5.67 15.69
N GLY A 106 -4.26 -5.91 15.31
CA GLY A 106 -3.24 -4.87 15.18
C GLY A 106 -2.46 -4.55 16.46
N ASP A 107 -2.84 -5.07 17.64
CA ASP A 107 -2.12 -4.89 18.90
C ASP A 107 -0.64 -5.37 18.77
N THR A 108 0.29 -4.68 19.45
CA THR A 108 1.64 -5.21 19.65
C THR A 108 1.60 -6.18 20.83
N ILE A 109 1.97 -7.42 20.59
CA ILE A 109 1.82 -8.52 21.55
C ILE A 109 3.12 -9.30 21.74
N LEU A 110 3.14 -10.05 22.83
CA LEU A 110 4.20 -10.97 23.20
C LEU A 110 3.62 -12.39 23.22
N VAL A 111 4.17 -13.28 22.41
CA VAL A 111 3.67 -14.64 22.20
C VAL A 111 4.69 -15.65 22.69
N ARG A 112 4.28 -16.63 23.49
CA ARG A 112 5.09 -17.82 23.80
C ARG A 112 4.90 -18.84 22.69
N ILE A 113 5.97 -19.37 22.13
CA ILE A 113 5.88 -20.50 21.19
C ILE A 113 5.45 -21.74 21.98
N THR A 114 4.30 -22.31 21.61
CA THR A 114 3.70 -23.49 22.27
C THR A 114 3.97 -24.78 21.50
N SER A 115 4.04 -24.71 20.17
CA SER A 115 4.41 -25.84 19.31
C SER A 115 5.31 -25.41 18.15
N GLN A 116 6.27 -26.28 17.81
CA GLN A 116 7.05 -26.22 16.58
C GLN A 116 6.94 -27.60 15.93
N SER A 117 6.41 -27.67 14.71
CA SER A 117 6.20 -28.94 14.02
C SER A 117 7.53 -29.47 13.45
N PRO A 118 8.04 -30.65 13.88
CA PRO A 118 9.31 -31.18 13.36
C PRO A 118 9.25 -31.56 11.87
N SER A 119 8.05 -31.62 11.30
CA SER A 119 7.77 -31.97 9.91
C SER A 119 7.32 -30.78 9.05
N GLY A 120 7.56 -29.54 9.49
CA GLY A 120 7.32 -28.32 8.69
C GLY A 120 5.88 -27.79 8.70
N GLY A 121 5.05 -28.22 9.64
CA GLY A 121 3.80 -27.51 9.96
C GLY A 121 4.07 -26.11 10.57
N ARG A 122 3.07 -25.23 10.53
CA ARG A 122 3.16 -23.86 11.07
C ARG A 122 3.51 -23.86 12.57
N THR A 123 4.33 -22.89 12.98
CA THR A 123 4.61 -22.60 14.39
C THR A 123 3.35 -22.07 15.08
N GLU A 124 3.07 -22.55 16.30
CA GLU A 124 1.93 -22.12 17.11
C GLU A 124 2.39 -21.40 18.38
N GLY A 125 1.56 -20.49 18.90
CA GLY A 125 1.84 -19.79 20.14
C GLY A 125 0.63 -19.20 20.86
N GLU A 126 0.86 -18.84 22.12
CA GLU A 126 -0.12 -18.24 23.03
C GLU A 126 0.26 -16.80 23.39
N VAL A 127 -0.71 -15.89 23.44
CA VAL A 127 -0.49 -14.49 23.87
C VAL A 127 -0.22 -14.45 25.37
N VAL A 128 1.02 -14.14 25.75
CA VAL A 128 1.44 -13.94 27.14
C VAL A 128 1.07 -12.55 27.65
N GLN A 129 1.25 -11.53 26.80
CA GLN A 129 1.07 -10.13 27.18
C GLN A 129 0.72 -9.29 25.96
N VAL A 130 -0.14 -8.30 26.15
CA VAL A 130 -0.31 -7.20 25.18
C VAL A 130 0.61 -6.06 25.61
N ILE A 131 1.54 -5.69 24.73
CA ILE A 131 2.56 -4.65 24.96
C ILE A 131 2.00 -3.27 24.61
N SER A 132 1.28 -3.16 23.49
CA SER A 132 0.63 -1.92 23.06
C SER A 132 -0.74 -2.22 22.43
N ARG A 133 -1.75 -1.41 22.79
CA ARG A 133 -3.10 -1.50 22.24
C ARG A 133 -3.19 -0.65 20.98
N ALA A 134 -3.56 -1.26 19.85
CA ALA A 134 -3.88 -0.54 18.62
C ALA A 134 -5.28 0.06 18.69
N ASN A 135 -6.25 -0.72 19.15
CA ASN A 135 -7.67 -0.31 19.21
C ASN A 135 -7.96 0.36 20.56
N THR A 136 -7.80 1.68 20.64
CA THR A 136 -8.31 2.49 21.77
C THR A 136 -9.70 3.06 21.48
N GLN A 137 -10.07 3.12 20.20
CA GLN A 137 -11.39 3.46 19.68
C GLN A 137 -11.82 2.38 18.68
N ILE A 138 -13.12 2.18 18.54
CA ILE A 138 -13.77 1.27 17.59
C ILE A 138 -14.82 2.07 16.82
N ILE A 139 -14.79 1.95 15.49
CA ILE A 139 -15.81 2.49 14.60
C ILE A 139 -16.81 1.37 14.33
N GLY A 140 -18.10 1.70 14.40
CA GLY A 140 -19.16 0.72 14.19
C GLY A 140 -20.55 1.31 14.17
N THR A 141 -21.54 0.44 13.98
CA THR A 141 -22.96 0.84 13.97
C THR A 141 -23.58 0.65 15.36
N PHE A 142 -24.21 1.70 15.89
CA PHE A 142 -24.87 1.67 17.19
C PHE A 142 -26.25 0.99 17.14
N GLN A 143 -26.53 0.16 18.15
CA GLN A 143 -27.82 -0.48 18.39
C GLN A 143 -28.18 -0.40 19.88
N SER A 144 -29.20 0.38 20.23
CA SER A 144 -29.78 0.42 21.58
C SER A 144 -30.83 -0.67 21.77
N ASN A 145 -30.77 -1.32 22.94
CA ASN A 145 -31.78 -2.20 23.51
C ASN A 145 -32.55 -1.51 24.66
N GLY A 146 -32.57 -0.16 24.68
CA GLY A 146 -33.15 0.65 25.74
C GLY A 146 -32.14 0.95 26.84
N THR A 147 -32.03 0.08 27.86
CA THR A 147 -31.20 0.31 29.07
C THR A 147 -29.70 0.02 28.88
N PHE A 148 -29.31 -0.40 27.69
CA PHE A 148 -27.93 -0.55 27.23
C PHE A 148 -27.93 -0.65 25.70
N GLY A 149 -26.76 -0.51 25.09
CA GLY A 149 -26.59 -0.66 23.65
C GLY A 149 -25.29 -1.40 23.31
N PHE A 150 -25.11 -1.63 22.03
CA PHE A 150 -23.91 -2.20 21.45
C PHE A 150 -23.42 -1.31 20.32
N VAL A 151 -22.10 -1.28 20.11
CA VAL A 151 -21.51 -0.87 18.83
C VAL A 151 -20.99 -2.13 18.16
N ILE A 152 -21.61 -2.48 17.03
CA ILE A 152 -21.19 -3.58 16.17
C ILE A 152 -20.00 -3.07 15.35
N PRO A 153 -18.79 -3.62 15.49
CA PRO A 153 -17.60 -3.12 14.81
C PRO A 153 -17.69 -3.24 13.29
N ASP A 154 -17.20 -2.23 12.57
CA ASP A 154 -17.09 -2.29 11.11
C ASP A 154 -15.96 -3.25 10.67
N ASP A 155 -14.84 -3.29 11.40
CA ASP A 155 -13.79 -4.28 11.21
C ASP A 155 -14.20 -5.64 11.81
N LYS A 156 -14.64 -6.58 10.97
CA LYS A 156 -15.07 -7.92 11.37
C LYS A 156 -13.99 -8.75 12.07
N ARG A 157 -12.71 -8.33 12.06
CA ARG A 157 -11.63 -8.93 12.86
C ARG A 157 -11.78 -8.64 14.36
N VAL A 158 -12.58 -7.64 14.73
CA VAL A 158 -13.06 -7.41 16.10
C VAL A 158 -14.36 -8.19 16.27
N ASN A 159 -14.24 -9.49 16.57
CA ASN A 159 -15.35 -10.45 16.57
C ASN A 159 -16.25 -10.43 17.83
N ARG A 160 -16.28 -9.31 18.57
CA ARG A 160 -17.16 -9.09 19.73
C ARG A 160 -17.71 -7.67 19.69
N ASP A 161 -19.02 -7.54 19.90
CA ASP A 161 -19.66 -6.24 20.02
C ASP A 161 -19.17 -5.48 21.27
N ILE A 162 -19.06 -4.15 21.16
CA ILE A 162 -18.68 -3.29 22.27
C ILE A 162 -19.93 -2.90 23.04
N PHE A 163 -20.05 -3.34 24.30
CA PHE A 163 -21.15 -2.97 25.18
C PHE A 163 -21.04 -1.50 25.59
N ILE A 164 -22.14 -0.75 25.44
CA ILE A 164 -22.25 0.65 25.86
C ILE A 164 -23.35 0.75 26.94
N PRO A 165 -23.07 1.22 28.16
CA PRO A 165 -24.11 1.51 29.14
C PRO A 165 -24.91 2.77 28.77
N GLU A 166 -26.17 2.85 29.19
CA GLU A 166 -27.13 3.93 28.84
C GLU A 166 -26.56 5.35 29.04
N GLY A 167 -25.87 5.59 30.17
CA GLY A 167 -25.23 6.88 30.47
C GLY A 167 -24.08 7.29 29.54
N SER A 168 -23.61 6.37 28.69
CA SER A 168 -22.48 6.56 27.77
C SER A 168 -22.89 6.60 26.29
N PHE A 169 -24.19 6.70 25.98
CA PHE A 169 -24.70 6.79 24.59
C PHE A 169 -24.36 8.12 23.88
N GLN A 170 -24.11 9.21 24.62
CA GLN A 170 -23.98 10.58 24.07
C GLN A 170 -25.14 11.04 23.15
N GLY A 171 -26.32 10.44 23.30
CA GLY A 171 -27.49 10.72 22.45
C GLY A 171 -27.55 9.95 21.13
N ALA A 172 -26.67 8.96 20.91
CA ALA A 172 -26.72 8.11 19.73
C ALA A 172 -28.03 7.31 19.62
N VAL A 173 -28.48 7.07 18.39
CA VAL A 173 -29.68 6.28 18.06
C VAL A 173 -29.37 5.16 17.07
N ASN A 174 -30.25 4.16 17.00
CA ASN A 174 -30.06 2.95 16.21
C ASN A 174 -29.77 3.27 14.74
N GLY A 175 -28.77 2.59 14.15
CA GLY A 175 -28.38 2.79 12.75
C GLY A 175 -27.35 3.90 12.53
N GLN A 176 -26.98 4.67 13.56
CA GLN A 176 -25.89 5.63 13.45
C GLN A 176 -24.50 4.96 13.46
N LYS A 177 -23.60 5.50 12.64
CA LYS A 177 -22.15 5.21 12.72
C LYS A 177 -21.56 6.05 13.83
N VAL A 178 -20.81 5.42 14.73
CA VAL A 178 -20.27 6.06 15.94
C VAL A 178 -18.83 5.64 16.18
N VAL A 179 -18.08 6.50 16.89
CA VAL A 179 -16.78 6.17 17.45
C VAL A 179 -16.97 5.86 18.94
N ALA A 180 -16.72 4.61 19.32
CA ALA A 180 -16.72 4.16 20.71
C ALA A 180 -15.29 4.05 21.23
N LYS A 181 -14.95 4.81 22.28
CA LYS A 181 -13.70 4.62 23.02
C LYS A 181 -13.84 3.40 23.93
N ILE A 182 -12.89 2.48 23.88
CA ILE A 182 -12.85 1.34 24.81
C ILE A 182 -12.50 1.85 26.21
N VAL A 183 -13.33 1.48 27.19
CA VAL A 183 -13.16 1.75 28.62
C VAL A 183 -12.62 0.51 29.34
N SER A 184 -13.12 -0.68 28.98
CA SER A 184 -12.59 -1.96 29.42
C SER A 184 -12.44 -2.94 28.24
N TYR A 185 -11.28 -3.59 28.16
CA TYR A 185 -11.01 -4.62 27.17
C TYR A 185 -11.70 -5.95 27.56
N PRO A 186 -12.01 -6.84 26.60
CA PRO A 186 -12.71 -8.08 26.90
C PRO A 186 -11.81 -9.02 27.71
N GLU A 187 -12.24 -9.38 28.93
CA GLU A 187 -11.50 -10.27 29.83
C GLU A 187 -12.33 -11.52 30.17
N GLY A 188 -11.79 -12.70 29.84
CA GLY A 188 -12.46 -13.98 30.03
C GLY A 188 -13.84 -14.03 29.36
N ARG A 189 -14.91 -14.00 30.17
CA ARG A 189 -16.31 -14.01 29.72
C ARG A 189 -16.93 -12.62 29.55
N ALA A 190 -16.24 -11.54 29.93
CA ALA A 190 -16.74 -10.19 29.72
C ALA A 190 -16.67 -9.79 28.24
N ALA A 191 -17.64 -8.98 27.81
CA ALA A 191 -17.53 -8.19 26.59
C ALA A 191 -16.57 -7.02 26.80
N ALA A 192 -16.17 -6.34 25.72
CA ALA A 192 -15.54 -5.04 25.85
C ALA A 192 -16.60 -4.02 26.30
N GLU A 193 -16.26 -3.13 27.23
CA GLU A 193 -17.09 -1.98 27.59
C GLU A 193 -16.52 -0.72 26.94
N GLY A 194 -17.40 0.10 26.37
CA GLY A 194 -17.03 1.35 25.71
C GLY A 194 -17.96 2.50 26.05
N GLN A 195 -17.52 3.70 25.70
CA GLN A 195 -18.33 4.91 25.72
C GLN A 195 -18.31 5.54 24.32
N ILE A 196 -19.46 6.05 23.86
CA ILE A 196 -19.49 6.82 22.62
C ILE A 196 -18.75 8.15 22.88
N VAL A 197 -17.90 8.55 21.94
CA VAL A 197 -17.16 9.82 21.98
C VAL A 197 -17.49 10.72 20.78
N GLU A 198 -18.03 10.15 19.70
CA GLU A 198 -18.39 10.87 18.48
C GLU A 198 -19.50 10.10 17.74
N ILE A 199 -20.41 10.83 17.10
CA ILE A 199 -21.48 10.30 16.24
C ILE A 199 -21.23 10.88 14.85
N LEU A 200 -21.00 10.02 13.86
CA LEU A 200 -20.62 10.43 12.50
C LEU A 200 -21.84 10.80 11.65
N GLY A 201 -22.98 10.13 11.89
CA GLY A 201 -24.25 10.32 11.20
C GLY A 201 -25.05 9.01 11.15
N HIS A 202 -26.18 8.98 10.42
CA HIS A 202 -26.82 7.71 10.08
C HIS A 202 -25.98 6.94 9.06
N LYS A 203 -25.98 5.60 9.10
CA LYS A 203 -25.18 4.78 8.16
C LYS A 203 -25.57 4.95 6.69
N ASP A 204 -26.73 5.54 6.42
CA ASP A 204 -27.30 5.77 5.09
C ASP A 204 -27.24 7.27 4.68
N ASP A 205 -26.61 8.13 5.50
CA ASP A 205 -26.38 9.55 5.16
C ASP A 205 -25.14 9.69 4.25
N PRO A 206 -25.17 10.51 3.17
CA PRO A 206 -24.03 10.69 2.27
C PRO A 206 -22.75 11.16 2.96
N GLY A 207 -21.62 10.50 2.65
CA GLY A 207 -20.28 10.84 3.18
C GLY A 207 -19.96 10.23 4.55
N VAL A 208 -20.95 9.70 5.28
CA VAL A 208 -20.73 9.00 6.57
C VAL A 208 -20.02 7.66 6.36
N ASP A 209 -20.18 7.07 5.18
CA ASP A 209 -19.45 5.92 4.66
C ASP A 209 -17.93 6.19 4.60
N ILE A 210 -17.50 7.25 3.92
CA ILE A 210 -16.07 7.62 3.81
C ILE A 210 -15.53 8.10 5.16
N LEU A 211 -16.30 8.87 5.94
CA LEU A 211 -15.92 9.26 7.31
C LEU A 211 -15.68 8.05 8.21
N SER A 212 -16.47 6.97 8.07
CA SER A 212 -16.25 5.73 8.81
C SER A 212 -14.90 5.07 8.44
N ILE A 213 -14.52 5.07 7.16
CA ILE A 213 -13.20 4.58 6.70
C ILE A 213 -12.06 5.46 7.25
N ILE A 214 -12.19 6.79 7.14
CA ILE A 214 -11.20 7.76 7.66
C ILE A 214 -10.89 7.48 9.14
N ARG A 215 -11.91 7.24 9.97
CA ARG A 215 -11.73 6.96 11.39
C ARG A 215 -11.29 5.51 11.66
N LYS A 216 -11.74 4.52 10.88
CA LYS A 216 -11.26 3.12 10.92
C LYS A 216 -9.74 3.01 10.74
N TYR A 217 -9.15 3.86 9.89
CA TYR A 217 -7.70 3.93 9.67
C TYR A 217 -6.98 5.02 10.51
N ASN A 218 -7.70 5.68 11.43
CA ASN A 218 -7.23 6.77 12.29
C ASN A 218 -6.47 7.85 11.49
N LEU A 219 -7.08 8.35 10.41
CA LEU A 219 -6.53 9.40 9.57
C LEU A 219 -6.92 10.79 10.13
N PRO A 220 -5.96 11.67 10.44
CA PRO A 220 -6.26 12.99 11.01
C PRO A 220 -6.75 13.96 9.92
N GLU A 221 -8.05 14.23 9.87
CA GLU A 221 -8.64 15.19 8.93
C GLU A 221 -8.16 16.63 9.25
N ALA A 222 -8.45 17.09 10.47
CA ALA A 222 -8.12 18.45 10.92
C ALA A 222 -6.64 18.59 11.31
N PHE A 223 -6.11 19.80 11.14
CA PHE A 223 -4.84 20.25 11.71
C PHE A 223 -5.10 20.94 13.06
N SER A 224 -4.16 20.83 14.02
CA SER A 224 -4.31 21.52 15.31
C SER A 224 -4.17 23.04 15.17
N GLU A 225 -4.72 23.80 16.12
CA GLU A 225 -4.59 25.26 16.15
C GLU A 225 -3.12 25.71 16.16
N GLU A 226 -2.23 24.97 16.82
CA GLU A 226 -0.78 25.26 16.85
C GLU A 226 -0.13 25.08 15.48
N VAL A 227 -0.49 24.01 14.74
CA VAL A 227 -0.01 23.77 13.37
C VAL A 227 -0.56 24.82 12.41
N MET A 228 -1.84 25.19 12.53
CA MET A 228 -2.45 26.23 11.71
C MET A 228 -1.88 27.63 12.02
N ALA A 229 -1.55 27.92 13.28
CA ALA A 229 -0.88 29.15 13.69
C ALA A 229 0.60 29.20 13.27
N GLU A 230 1.26 28.06 13.05
CA GLU A 230 2.56 28.00 12.38
C GLU A 230 2.41 28.23 10.87
N ALA A 231 1.47 27.53 10.21
CA ALA A 231 1.18 27.70 8.79
C ALA A 231 0.82 29.14 8.40
N ALA A 232 0.04 29.84 9.24
CA ALA A 232 -0.35 31.24 9.02
C ALA A 232 0.84 32.21 8.94
N LYS A 233 2.00 31.86 9.50
CA LYS A 233 3.23 32.67 9.44
C LYS A 233 3.98 32.53 8.12
N ALA A 234 3.68 31.51 7.31
CA ALA A 234 4.27 31.36 5.99
C ALA A 234 3.80 32.50 5.06
N PRO A 235 4.71 33.11 4.27
CA PRO A 235 4.37 34.19 3.35
C PRO A 235 3.52 33.69 2.18
N GLU A 236 2.76 34.57 1.55
CA GLU A 236 1.94 34.26 0.36
C GLU A 236 2.72 34.48 -0.95
N SER A 237 3.76 35.30 -0.89
CA SER A 237 4.67 35.63 -1.97
C SER A 237 6.08 35.86 -1.41
N ILE A 238 7.10 35.40 -2.14
CA ILE A 238 8.51 35.62 -1.81
C ILE A 238 8.89 37.05 -2.23
N SER A 239 9.61 37.78 -1.39
CA SER A 239 10.05 39.15 -1.71
C SER A 239 11.37 39.17 -2.50
N ASP A 240 11.59 40.20 -3.34
CA ASP A 240 12.85 40.29 -4.10
C ASP A 240 14.08 40.52 -3.18
N GLU A 241 13.91 41.18 -2.02
CA GLU A 241 14.97 41.31 -1.00
C GLU A 241 15.36 39.93 -0.42
N GLU A 242 14.38 39.08 -0.16
CA GLU A 242 14.55 37.70 0.32
C GLU A 242 15.19 36.79 -0.74
N LEU A 243 14.88 36.98 -2.02
CA LEU A 243 15.55 36.28 -3.13
C LEU A 243 17.03 36.69 -3.23
N LEU A 244 17.32 37.99 -3.18
CA LEU A 244 18.69 38.51 -3.21
C LEU A 244 19.52 38.07 -2.00
N GLY A 245 18.90 37.97 -0.81
CA GLY A 245 19.57 37.56 0.42
C GLY A 245 19.92 36.07 0.53
N GLN A 246 19.23 35.19 -0.21
CA GLN A 246 19.39 33.73 -0.08
C GLN A 246 20.47 33.11 -0.99
N GLY A 247 21.06 33.85 -1.93
CA GLY A 247 22.14 33.34 -2.80
C GLY A 247 21.74 32.19 -3.75
N ARG A 248 20.43 31.98 -3.95
CA ARG A 248 19.87 30.94 -4.82
C ARG A 248 20.21 31.17 -6.30
N ARG A 249 20.25 30.08 -7.08
CA ARG A 249 20.32 30.18 -8.55
C ARG A 249 19.01 30.75 -9.09
N ASP A 250 19.09 31.87 -9.80
CA ASP A 250 17.93 32.45 -10.48
C ASP A 250 17.70 31.73 -11.81
N LEU A 251 16.51 31.14 -11.96
CA LEU A 251 16.05 30.43 -13.15
C LEU A 251 14.72 31.01 -13.67
N ARG A 252 14.32 32.22 -13.23
CA ARG A 252 13.03 32.84 -13.58
C ARG A 252 12.86 33.18 -15.07
N ASP A 253 13.96 33.23 -15.82
CA ASP A 253 13.99 33.47 -17.28
C ASP A 253 14.01 32.17 -18.12
N LYS A 254 13.97 30.98 -17.48
CA LYS A 254 13.95 29.68 -18.17
C LYS A 254 12.54 29.28 -18.59
N GLN A 255 12.40 28.57 -19.72
CA GLN A 255 11.14 27.95 -20.14
C GLN A 255 10.85 26.70 -19.30
N ILE A 256 10.38 26.89 -18.06
CA ILE A 256 10.01 25.83 -17.11
C ILE A 256 8.49 25.68 -17.07
N VAL A 257 7.97 24.45 -17.03
CA VAL A 257 6.52 24.12 -16.97
C VAL A 257 6.23 23.08 -15.90
N THR A 258 5.00 23.06 -15.37
CA THR A 258 4.44 21.87 -14.68
C THR A 258 3.55 21.09 -15.66
N ILE A 259 3.40 19.78 -15.50
CA ILE A 259 2.50 18.94 -16.30
C ILE A 259 1.77 17.99 -15.35
N ASP A 260 0.49 18.26 -15.09
CA ASP A 260 -0.25 17.62 -14.00
C ASP A 260 -1.60 17.02 -14.47
N GLY A 261 -2.31 16.35 -13.56
CA GLY A 261 -3.73 16.08 -13.76
C GLY A 261 -4.55 17.36 -13.62
N GLU A 262 -5.67 17.46 -14.34
CA GLU A 262 -6.55 18.64 -14.37
C GLU A 262 -6.93 19.12 -12.96
N ASP A 263 -7.23 18.18 -12.06
CA ASP A 263 -7.71 18.41 -10.69
C ASP A 263 -6.61 18.83 -9.69
N ALA A 264 -5.32 18.67 -10.03
CA ALA A 264 -4.18 18.81 -9.11
C ALA A 264 -3.91 20.27 -8.68
N LYS A 265 -3.53 20.47 -7.42
CA LYS A 265 -3.33 21.82 -6.82
C LYS A 265 -2.02 21.92 -6.03
N ASP A 266 -1.57 20.79 -5.53
CA ASP A 266 -0.30 20.44 -4.89
C ASP A 266 0.77 20.11 -5.94
N LEU A 267 1.15 21.11 -6.75
CA LEU A 267 2.12 20.96 -7.83
C LEU A 267 3.54 20.87 -7.24
N ASP A 268 4.04 19.65 -7.09
CA ASP A 268 5.34 19.32 -6.46
C ASP A 268 6.54 19.62 -7.38
N ASP A 269 6.40 19.38 -8.69
CA ASP A 269 7.50 19.39 -9.64
C ASP A 269 7.27 20.29 -10.88
N ALA A 270 8.37 20.78 -11.42
CA ALA A 270 8.42 21.55 -12.66
C ALA A 270 9.69 21.20 -13.44
N VAL A 271 9.62 21.23 -14.76
CA VAL A 271 10.67 20.69 -15.65
C VAL A 271 10.97 21.61 -16.83
N ASN A 272 12.20 21.52 -17.35
CA ASN A 272 12.57 22.03 -18.66
C ASN A 272 13.60 21.10 -19.34
N VAL A 273 13.60 21.05 -20.68
CA VAL A 273 14.70 20.44 -21.46
C VAL A 273 15.28 21.45 -22.44
N GLU A 274 16.60 21.52 -22.50
CA GLU A 274 17.38 22.33 -23.44
C GLU A 274 18.37 21.47 -24.23
N ARG A 275 18.76 21.93 -25.42
CA ARG A 275 19.82 21.28 -26.23
C ARG A 275 21.07 22.15 -26.21
N LEU A 276 22.15 21.61 -25.66
CA LEU A 276 23.41 22.32 -25.44
C LEU A 276 24.24 22.44 -26.74
N PRO A 277 25.19 23.40 -26.83
CA PRO A 277 26.00 23.62 -28.04
C PRO A 277 26.91 22.45 -28.44
N ASN A 278 27.20 21.52 -27.52
CA ASN A 278 27.91 20.27 -27.79
C ASN A 278 27.00 19.17 -28.38
N GLY A 279 25.68 19.39 -28.39
CA GLY A 279 24.68 18.44 -28.86
C GLY A 279 24.07 17.54 -27.78
N ASN A 280 24.46 17.73 -26.51
CA ASN A 280 23.87 17.07 -25.35
C ASN A 280 22.51 17.69 -24.98
N TYR A 281 21.75 17.00 -24.12
CA TYR A 281 20.53 17.51 -23.51
C TYR A 281 20.85 18.02 -22.11
N LEU A 282 20.19 19.10 -21.67
CA LEU A 282 20.16 19.53 -20.28
C LEU A 282 18.72 19.43 -19.80
N LEU A 283 18.46 18.52 -18.86
CA LEU A 283 17.18 18.38 -18.16
C LEU A 283 17.28 19.09 -16.82
N GLY A 284 16.43 20.09 -16.58
CA GLY A 284 16.17 20.64 -15.25
C GLY A 284 14.94 19.97 -14.64
N VAL A 285 15.09 19.49 -13.40
CA VAL A 285 13.99 19.05 -12.54
C VAL A 285 14.00 19.93 -11.29
N HIS A 286 12.91 20.67 -11.08
CA HIS A 286 12.78 21.70 -10.06
C HIS A 286 11.64 21.33 -9.12
N ILE A 287 11.96 20.95 -7.88
CA ILE A 287 10.99 20.43 -6.91
C ILE A 287 10.71 21.49 -5.84
N ALA A 288 9.45 21.60 -5.41
CA ALA A 288 8.98 22.50 -4.37
C ALA A 288 9.85 22.43 -3.11
N ASP A 289 10.38 23.58 -2.67
CA ASP A 289 11.31 23.67 -1.53
C ASP A 289 10.57 23.67 -0.18
N VAL A 290 9.84 22.59 0.10
CA VAL A 290 9.04 22.43 1.33
C VAL A 290 9.93 22.47 2.57
N GLY A 291 11.16 21.95 2.49
CA GLY A 291 12.15 22.01 3.56
C GLY A 291 12.61 23.43 3.93
N TYR A 292 12.37 24.43 3.07
CA TYR A 292 12.53 25.83 3.43
C TYR A 292 11.44 26.30 4.41
N TYR A 293 10.17 25.93 4.20
CA TYR A 293 9.05 26.39 5.02
C TYR A 293 8.80 25.50 6.25
N VAL A 294 8.99 24.18 6.14
CA VAL A 294 8.76 23.20 7.21
C VAL A 294 10.10 22.79 7.83
N LYS A 295 10.46 23.43 8.94
CA LYS A 295 11.75 23.24 9.63
C LYS A 295 11.75 22.03 10.56
N GLU A 296 12.87 21.32 10.67
CA GLU A 296 13.03 20.17 11.58
C GLU A 296 12.65 20.53 13.02
N GLY A 297 11.81 19.70 13.64
CA GLY A 297 11.33 19.85 15.01
C GLY A 297 10.19 20.87 15.22
N SER A 298 9.71 21.56 14.18
CA SER A 298 8.58 22.50 14.25
C SER A 298 7.22 21.79 14.41
N MET A 299 6.12 22.55 14.55
CA MET A 299 4.79 21.93 14.65
C MET A 299 4.33 21.36 13.31
N LEU A 300 4.58 22.07 12.19
CA LEU A 300 4.36 21.54 10.84
C LEU A 300 5.16 20.26 10.59
N ASP A 301 6.39 20.18 11.09
CA ASP A 301 7.24 19.00 10.92
C ASP A 301 6.75 17.77 11.69
N ARG A 302 6.37 17.96 12.96
CA ARG A 302 5.83 16.87 13.80
C ARG A 302 4.53 16.31 13.22
N GLU A 303 3.69 17.17 12.67
CA GLU A 303 2.44 16.80 12.00
C GLU A 303 2.70 16.10 10.66
N ALA A 304 3.61 16.62 9.83
CA ALA A 304 4.00 15.99 8.57
C ALA A 304 4.62 14.61 8.79
N TYR A 305 5.47 14.46 9.81
CA TYR A 305 5.96 13.17 10.29
C TYR A 305 4.80 12.27 10.71
N ALA A 306 3.92 12.70 11.63
CA ALA A 306 2.80 11.89 12.12
C ALA A 306 1.86 11.39 11.01
N ARG A 307 1.62 12.21 9.98
CA ARG A 307 0.85 11.83 8.78
C ARG A 307 1.63 10.90 7.84
N GLY A 308 2.93 11.18 7.62
CA GLY A 308 3.87 10.44 6.78
C GLY A 308 3.68 10.68 5.27
N CYS A 309 2.42 10.78 4.81
CA CYS A 309 2.05 11.15 3.45
C CYS A 309 0.64 11.77 3.41
N SER A 310 0.27 12.36 2.27
CA SER A 310 -1.13 12.65 1.93
C SER A 310 -1.87 11.36 1.58
N VAL A 311 -3.19 11.33 1.76
CA VAL A 311 -4.07 10.20 1.40
C VAL A 311 -5.12 10.69 0.40
N TYR A 312 -5.26 10.01 -0.73
CA TYR A 312 -6.09 10.40 -1.88
C TYR A 312 -7.34 9.51 -1.99
N LEU A 313 -8.33 9.79 -1.15
CA LEU A 313 -9.61 9.08 -1.13
C LEU A 313 -10.47 9.49 -2.35
N VAL A 314 -11.53 8.71 -2.65
CA VAL A 314 -12.34 8.88 -3.87
C VAL A 314 -12.98 10.27 -4.00
N ASP A 315 -13.42 10.89 -2.89
CA ASP A 315 -14.07 12.20 -2.89
C ASP A 315 -13.17 13.36 -2.41
N ARG A 316 -12.06 13.08 -1.70
CA ARG A 316 -11.24 14.08 -1.01
C ARG A 316 -9.80 13.64 -0.79
N VAL A 317 -8.92 14.62 -0.63
CA VAL A 317 -7.53 14.41 -0.18
C VAL A 317 -7.41 14.80 1.28
N ILE A 318 -6.80 13.94 2.11
CA ILE A 318 -6.31 14.28 3.44
C ILE A 318 -4.83 14.64 3.29
N PRO A 319 -4.44 15.93 3.30
CA PRO A 319 -3.09 16.33 2.95
C PRO A 319 -2.10 16.11 4.11
N MET A 320 -0.83 15.89 3.77
CA MET A 320 0.28 15.87 4.74
C MET A 320 0.53 17.25 5.37
N LEU A 321 0.24 18.33 4.65
CA LEU A 321 0.52 19.72 5.04
C LEU A 321 -0.74 20.59 4.89
N PRO A 322 -0.90 21.65 5.70
CA PRO A 322 -2.01 22.59 5.55
C PRO A 322 -2.05 23.23 4.16
N HIS A 323 -3.25 23.42 3.59
CA HIS A 323 -3.44 23.92 2.22
C HIS A 323 -2.74 25.25 1.90
N ARG A 324 -2.51 26.11 2.90
CA ARG A 324 -1.73 27.35 2.76
C ARG A 324 -0.28 27.10 2.29
N LEU A 325 0.30 25.96 2.69
CA LEU A 325 1.57 25.47 2.17
C LEU A 325 1.34 24.64 0.91
N SER A 326 0.59 23.53 1.01
CA SER A 326 0.54 22.52 -0.06
C SER A 326 0.01 23.05 -1.39
N ASN A 327 -1.01 23.91 -1.37
CA ASN A 327 -1.63 24.48 -2.57
C ASN A 327 -1.17 25.93 -2.82
N GLY A 328 -0.55 26.56 -1.81
CA GLY A 328 -0.18 27.98 -1.80
C GLY A 328 1.29 28.22 -2.10
N ILE A 329 2.11 28.40 -1.06
CA ILE A 329 3.50 28.87 -1.20
C ILE A 329 4.49 27.77 -1.63
N CYS A 330 4.20 26.49 -1.35
CA CYS A 330 5.03 25.37 -1.82
C CYS A 330 4.69 24.99 -3.27
N SER A 331 3.40 24.87 -3.61
CA SER A 331 2.94 24.51 -4.95
C SER A 331 3.50 25.44 -6.02
N LEU A 332 4.03 24.85 -7.10
CA LEU A 332 4.70 25.51 -8.23
C LEU A 332 3.74 26.21 -9.20
N ASN A 333 2.72 26.86 -8.63
CA ASN A 333 1.67 27.64 -9.28
C ASN A 333 2.18 28.50 -10.46
N PRO A 334 1.39 28.62 -11.55
CA PRO A 334 1.82 29.25 -12.79
C PRO A 334 2.22 30.72 -12.61
N GLN A 335 3.32 31.11 -13.26
CA GLN A 335 3.74 32.50 -13.48
C GLN A 335 4.02 33.34 -12.22
N VAL A 336 4.21 32.69 -11.06
CA VAL A 336 4.66 33.32 -9.81
C VAL A 336 6.04 32.82 -9.39
N ASN A 337 6.81 33.66 -8.68
CA ASN A 337 8.11 33.24 -8.16
C ASN A 337 7.91 32.11 -7.13
N ARG A 338 8.72 31.04 -7.21
CA ARG A 338 8.70 29.91 -6.28
C ARG A 338 10.11 29.43 -5.93
N LEU A 339 10.29 29.02 -4.68
CA LEU A 339 11.54 28.44 -4.18
C LEU A 339 11.57 26.95 -4.51
N THR A 340 12.69 26.48 -5.06
CA THR A 340 12.86 25.08 -5.46
C THR A 340 14.20 24.51 -5.00
N MET A 341 14.22 23.20 -4.80
CA MET A 341 15.42 22.38 -4.82
C MET A 341 15.53 21.79 -6.24
N SER A 342 16.65 22.00 -6.92
CA SER A 342 16.81 21.64 -8.33
C SER A 342 17.90 20.60 -8.55
N CYS A 343 17.67 19.73 -9.53
CA CYS A 343 18.65 18.83 -10.12
C CYS A 343 18.74 19.16 -11.62
N GLU A 344 19.87 19.71 -12.06
CA GLU A 344 20.19 19.87 -13.49
C GLU A 344 21.07 18.69 -13.92
N MET A 345 20.72 18.02 -15.02
CA MET A 345 21.38 16.81 -15.52
C MET A 345 21.73 16.97 -17.00
N GLU A 346 23.01 16.86 -17.34
CA GLU A 346 23.51 16.84 -18.72
C GLU A 346 23.58 15.40 -19.23
N PHE A 347 22.87 15.12 -20.32
CA PHE A 347 22.79 13.81 -20.96
C PHE A 347 23.45 13.79 -22.34
N ASP A 348 24.27 12.78 -22.59
CA ASP A 348 24.81 12.51 -23.93
C ASP A 348 23.75 11.98 -24.92
N SER A 349 24.17 11.70 -26.16
CA SER A 349 23.31 11.15 -27.21
C SER A 349 22.72 9.75 -26.91
N GLU A 350 23.26 9.02 -25.93
CA GLU A 350 22.79 7.70 -25.49
C GLU A 350 21.94 7.76 -24.21
N ALA A 351 21.68 8.97 -23.69
CA ALA A 351 21.06 9.27 -22.41
C ALA A 351 21.87 8.73 -21.20
N ASN A 352 23.19 8.88 -21.22
CA ASN A 352 24.04 8.80 -20.04
C ASN A 352 24.18 10.18 -19.38
N VAL A 353 23.99 10.25 -18.07
CA VAL A 353 24.35 11.45 -17.29
C VAL A 353 25.87 11.60 -17.36
N VAL A 354 26.35 12.65 -18.02
CA VAL A 354 27.79 12.97 -18.09
C VAL A 354 28.19 14.03 -17.06
N ARG A 355 27.21 14.76 -16.53
CA ARG A 355 27.35 15.75 -15.46
C ARG A 355 25.98 16.01 -14.82
N HIS A 356 25.97 16.31 -13.53
CA HIS A 356 24.80 16.87 -12.85
C HIS A 356 25.19 17.94 -11.84
N ASP A 357 24.20 18.67 -11.33
CA ASP A 357 24.34 19.75 -10.35
C ASP A 357 23.06 19.81 -9.49
N ILE A 358 23.20 19.89 -8.16
CA ILE A 358 22.08 19.86 -7.20
C ILE A 358 22.16 21.08 -6.30
N PHE A 359 21.17 21.96 -6.37
CA PHE A 359 21.26 23.32 -5.81
C PHE A 359 19.89 23.91 -5.44
N THR A 360 19.91 24.93 -4.58
CA THR A 360 18.72 25.72 -4.25
C THR A 360 18.53 26.88 -5.24
N SER A 361 17.28 27.09 -5.65
CA SER A 361 16.93 27.98 -6.75
C SER A 361 15.65 28.78 -6.51
N VAL A 362 15.40 29.75 -7.38
CA VAL A 362 14.10 30.36 -7.60
C VAL A 362 13.70 30.18 -9.07
N ILE A 363 12.49 29.69 -9.30
CA ILE A 363 11.89 29.56 -10.63
C ILE A 363 10.68 30.50 -10.77
N LYS A 364 10.23 30.67 -12.00
CA LYS A 364 8.91 31.21 -12.35
C LYS A 364 8.40 30.38 -13.52
N THR A 365 7.36 29.59 -13.30
CA THR A 365 6.80 28.69 -14.33
C THR A 365 6.17 29.49 -15.46
N THR A 366 6.39 29.06 -16.70
CA THR A 366 5.85 29.69 -17.92
C THR A 366 4.35 29.42 -18.05
N GLU A 367 3.93 28.18 -17.78
CA GLU A 367 2.54 27.73 -17.87
C GLU A 367 2.33 26.50 -16.97
N ARG A 368 1.08 26.28 -16.52
CA ARG A 368 0.63 25.00 -15.93
C ARG A 368 -0.05 24.18 -17.02
N MET A 369 0.61 23.13 -17.49
CA MET A 369 0.04 22.22 -18.47
C MET A 369 -0.78 21.12 -17.77
N THR A 370 -1.52 20.35 -18.56
CA THR A 370 -2.07 19.08 -18.11
C THR A 370 -1.66 17.94 -19.03
N TYR A 371 -1.66 16.71 -18.52
CA TYR A 371 -1.31 15.51 -19.30
C TYR A 371 -2.15 15.41 -20.59
N THR A 372 -3.47 15.64 -20.50
CA THR A 372 -4.39 15.68 -21.64
C THR A 372 -3.93 16.64 -22.75
N ASN A 373 -3.47 17.84 -22.39
CA ASN A 373 -3.05 18.85 -23.36
C ASN A 373 -1.69 18.52 -23.98
N VAL A 374 -0.71 18.06 -23.19
CA VAL A 374 0.61 17.67 -23.70
C VAL A 374 0.52 16.43 -24.59
N ARG A 375 -0.31 15.44 -24.21
CA ARG A 375 -0.65 14.28 -25.05
C ARG A 375 -1.15 14.74 -26.41
N LYS A 376 -2.17 15.59 -26.46
CA LYS A 376 -2.76 16.12 -27.71
C LYS A 376 -1.76 16.86 -28.59
N ILE A 377 -0.91 17.71 -27.99
CA ILE A 377 0.15 18.45 -28.71
C ILE A 377 1.16 17.51 -29.39
N LEU A 378 1.43 16.34 -28.80
CA LEU A 378 2.41 15.38 -29.30
C LEU A 378 1.80 14.34 -30.25
N THR A 379 0.57 13.86 -30.00
CA THR A 379 -0.03 12.72 -30.73
C THR A 379 -1.12 13.12 -31.73
N GLU A 380 -1.80 14.26 -31.53
CA GLU A 380 -2.99 14.68 -32.29
C GLU A 380 -2.89 16.15 -32.80
N PRO A 381 -1.72 16.66 -33.23
CA PRO A 381 -1.53 18.10 -33.47
C PRO A 381 -2.44 18.68 -34.56
N ASP A 382 -2.75 17.90 -35.60
CA ASP A 382 -3.63 18.30 -36.71
C ASP A 382 -5.13 18.30 -36.31
N GLU A 383 -5.52 17.60 -35.24
CA GLU A 383 -6.91 17.53 -34.76
C GLU A 383 -7.27 18.65 -33.78
N HIS A 384 -6.26 19.25 -33.10
CA HIS A 384 -6.46 20.31 -32.11
C HIS A 384 -5.73 21.62 -32.49
N PRO A 385 -5.99 22.23 -33.66
CA PRO A 385 -5.22 23.39 -34.15
C PRO A 385 -5.28 24.62 -33.22
N GLU A 386 -6.41 24.86 -32.54
CA GLU A 386 -6.53 25.94 -31.53
C GLU A 386 -5.60 25.73 -30.32
N LEU A 387 -5.35 24.47 -29.95
CA LEU A 387 -4.42 24.09 -28.88
C LEU A 387 -2.97 24.34 -29.30
N MET A 388 -2.65 24.02 -30.56
CA MET A 388 -1.34 24.22 -31.16
C MET A 388 -1.02 25.72 -31.35
N GLU A 389 -2.00 26.54 -31.72
CA GLU A 389 -1.84 28.01 -31.77
C GLU A 389 -1.64 28.58 -30.37
N ARG A 390 -2.47 28.20 -29.39
CA ARG A 390 -2.36 28.68 -28.00
C ARG A 390 -0.99 28.40 -27.39
N TYR A 391 -0.44 27.21 -27.62
CA TYR A 391 0.82 26.76 -27.00
C TYR A 391 2.02 26.75 -27.95
N ALA A 392 1.95 27.47 -29.08
CA ALA A 392 2.97 27.45 -30.14
C ALA A 392 4.42 27.64 -29.65
N GLY A 393 4.64 28.52 -28.66
CA GLY A 393 5.96 28.77 -28.05
C GLY A 393 6.51 27.66 -27.14
N LEU A 394 5.73 26.59 -26.89
CA LEU A 394 6.10 25.42 -26.10
C LEU A 394 6.04 24.11 -26.90
N VAL A 395 5.42 24.09 -28.09
CA VAL A 395 5.27 22.87 -28.92
C VAL A 395 6.60 22.14 -29.16
N ASP A 396 7.65 22.86 -29.56
CA ASP A 396 8.97 22.25 -29.79
C ASP A 396 9.73 21.92 -28.49
N HIS A 397 9.34 22.53 -27.36
CA HIS A 397 9.84 22.15 -26.04
C HIS A 397 9.30 20.77 -25.66
N PHE A 398 7.99 20.52 -25.80
CA PHE A 398 7.40 19.21 -25.51
C PHE A 398 7.95 18.10 -26.43
N LYS A 399 8.22 18.39 -27.71
CA LYS A 399 8.89 17.43 -28.62
C LYS A 399 10.31 17.08 -28.15
N LEU A 400 11.06 18.05 -27.62
CA LEU A 400 12.40 17.82 -27.09
C LEU A 400 12.35 17.03 -25.77
N MET A 401 11.32 17.25 -24.95
CA MET A 401 11.05 16.46 -23.75
C MET A 401 10.74 15.00 -24.10
N ASP A 402 9.85 14.76 -25.08
CA ASP A 402 9.53 13.44 -25.62
C ASP A 402 10.79 12.71 -26.15
N GLU A 403 11.61 13.40 -26.96
CA GLU A 403 12.84 12.82 -27.53
C GLU A 403 13.82 12.34 -26.45
N LEU A 404 13.91 13.05 -25.31
CA LEU A 404 14.75 12.65 -24.17
C LEU A 404 14.09 11.53 -23.35
N ALA A 405 12.80 11.67 -23.02
CA ALA A 405 12.05 10.70 -22.23
C ALA A 405 12.03 9.31 -22.91
N MET A 406 11.80 9.25 -24.22
CA MET A 406 11.79 7.96 -24.94
C MET A 406 13.17 7.31 -24.99
N LYS A 407 14.27 8.08 -24.96
CA LYS A 407 15.64 7.53 -24.82
C LYS A 407 15.90 7.01 -23.40
N LEU A 408 15.47 7.73 -22.38
CA LEU A 408 15.53 7.30 -20.98
C LEU A 408 14.74 6.00 -20.78
N ARG A 409 13.48 5.93 -21.25
CA ARG A 409 12.64 4.73 -21.26
C ARG A 409 13.32 3.55 -21.95
N SER A 410 13.83 3.78 -23.16
CA SER A 410 14.55 2.77 -23.94
C SER A 410 15.84 2.29 -23.25
N LYS A 411 16.46 3.11 -22.40
CA LYS A 411 17.61 2.73 -21.56
C LYS A 411 17.18 1.96 -20.31
N ARG A 412 16.12 2.39 -19.62
CA ARG A 412 15.51 1.74 -18.45
C ARG A 412 15.01 0.33 -18.77
N GLN A 413 14.35 0.15 -19.91
CA GLN A 413 13.92 -1.17 -20.41
C GLN A 413 15.10 -2.09 -20.80
N ARG A 414 16.16 -1.54 -21.44
CA ARG A 414 17.40 -2.29 -21.72
C ARG A 414 18.15 -2.72 -20.46
N ARG A 415 18.15 -1.89 -19.41
CA ARG A 415 18.68 -2.23 -18.07
C ARG A 415 17.87 -3.34 -17.40
N GLY A 416 16.60 -3.51 -17.79
CA GLY A 416 15.73 -4.59 -17.36
C GLY A 416 14.73 -4.21 -16.28
N ALA A 417 14.36 -2.94 -16.17
CA ALA A 417 13.21 -2.54 -15.37
C ALA A 417 11.95 -3.31 -15.81
N ILE A 418 11.08 -3.62 -14.85
CA ILE A 418 9.86 -4.39 -15.06
C ILE A 418 8.71 -3.39 -15.22
N ASP A 419 8.17 -3.29 -16.43
CA ASP A 419 7.14 -2.30 -16.81
C ASP A 419 5.77 -2.97 -16.77
N PHE A 420 5.16 -2.98 -15.57
CA PHE A 420 3.83 -3.55 -15.35
C PHE A 420 2.72 -2.61 -15.86
N ASP A 421 2.12 -2.97 -16.99
CA ASP A 421 1.08 -2.19 -17.67
C ASP A 421 -0.34 -2.51 -17.13
N PHE A 422 -0.58 -2.20 -15.84
CA PHE A 422 -1.89 -2.40 -15.19
C PHE A 422 -2.78 -1.15 -15.35
N GLN A 423 -4.07 -1.37 -15.65
CA GLN A 423 -5.05 -0.31 -15.85
C GLN A 423 -5.70 0.06 -14.51
N GLU A 424 -5.28 1.18 -13.91
CA GLU A 424 -5.90 1.74 -12.70
C GLU A 424 -7.29 2.33 -12.98
N SER A 425 -8.13 2.48 -11.94
CA SER A 425 -9.45 3.09 -12.04
C SER A 425 -9.47 4.57 -11.59
N LYS A 426 -10.40 5.34 -12.12
CA LYS A 426 -10.89 6.58 -11.51
C LYS A 426 -12.40 6.46 -11.37
N VAL A 427 -12.86 6.25 -10.13
CA VAL A 427 -14.27 6.44 -9.78
C VAL A 427 -14.59 7.93 -9.92
N ILE A 428 -15.66 8.24 -10.64
CA ILE A 428 -16.18 9.60 -10.82
C ILE A 428 -17.38 9.76 -9.89
N VAL A 429 -17.42 10.84 -9.10
CA VAL A 429 -18.49 11.14 -8.14
C VAL A 429 -19.17 12.47 -8.43
N ASP A 430 -20.43 12.62 -8.00
CA ASP A 430 -21.17 13.87 -8.03
C ASP A 430 -20.87 14.79 -6.84
N GLU A 431 -21.54 15.95 -6.77
CA GLU A 431 -21.41 16.93 -5.67
C GLU A 431 -21.81 16.37 -4.29
N ASN A 432 -22.51 15.23 -4.23
CA ASN A 432 -22.93 14.55 -3.00
C ASN A 432 -22.01 13.38 -2.63
N GLY A 433 -20.97 13.10 -3.43
CA GLY A 433 -20.09 11.95 -3.26
C GLY A 433 -20.68 10.61 -3.72
N LYS A 434 -21.77 10.61 -4.50
CA LYS A 434 -22.32 9.40 -5.13
C LYS A 434 -21.52 9.07 -6.40
N PRO A 435 -21.10 7.81 -6.64
CA PRO A 435 -20.43 7.43 -7.87
C PRO A 435 -21.39 7.47 -9.06
N THR A 436 -20.96 8.15 -10.13
CA THR A 436 -21.67 8.29 -11.40
C THR A 436 -21.08 7.45 -12.52
N ASP A 437 -19.78 7.17 -12.47
CA ASP A 437 -19.07 6.37 -13.47
C ASP A 437 -17.77 5.78 -12.87
N ILE A 438 -17.17 4.79 -13.54
CA ILE A 438 -15.86 4.23 -13.21
C ILE A 438 -15.08 4.07 -14.51
N ILE A 439 -14.10 4.93 -14.72
CA ILE A 439 -13.28 4.94 -15.95
C ILE A 439 -11.89 4.35 -15.69
N LYS A 440 -11.27 3.79 -16.73
CA LYS A 440 -9.85 3.43 -16.70
C LYS A 440 -8.98 4.69 -16.79
N ARG A 441 -7.85 4.69 -16.08
CA ARG A 441 -6.77 5.67 -16.29
C ARG A 441 -5.86 5.18 -17.40
N GLU A 442 -5.70 5.96 -18.45
CA GLU A 442 -4.70 5.71 -19.49
C GLU A 442 -3.37 6.37 -19.13
N ARG A 443 -2.27 5.61 -19.15
CA ARG A 443 -0.90 6.14 -19.03
C ARG A 443 -0.44 6.60 -20.41
N SER A 444 -0.55 7.89 -20.71
CA SER A 444 -0.21 8.44 -22.02
C SER A 444 1.26 8.88 -22.11
N ILE A 445 1.64 9.43 -23.26
CA ILE A 445 2.99 9.96 -23.50
C ILE A 445 3.37 11.07 -22.52
N ALA A 446 2.40 11.87 -22.05
CA ALA A 446 2.67 12.98 -21.14
C ALA A 446 3.03 12.50 -19.72
N GLU A 447 2.32 11.50 -19.20
CA GLU A 447 2.66 10.84 -17.94
C GLU A 447 4.04 10.15 -18.04
N MET A 448 4.31 9.48 -19.16
CA MET A 448 5.62 8.84 -19.38
C MET A 448 6.78 9.84 -19.44
N ILE A 449 6.59 11.05 -19.97
CA ILE A 449 7.61 12.11 -19.97
C ILE A 449 7.99 12.52 -18.54
N ILE A 450 6.99 12.82 -17.70
CA ILE A 450 7.23 13.18 -16.30
C ILE A 450 7.80 11.98 -15.52
N GLU A 451 7.31 10.76 -15.74
CA GLU A 451 7.81 9.54 -15.08
C GLU A 451 9.32 9.37 -15.30
N GLU A 452 9.82 9.40 -16.55
CA GLU A 452 11.25 9.21 -16.83
C GLU A 452 12.11 10.36 -16.28
N PHE A 453 11.61 11.59 -16.24
CA PHE A 453 12.35 12.74 -15.70
C PHE A 453 12.44 12.70 -14.17
N MET A 454 11.34 12.34 -13.49
CA MET A 454 11.34 12.16 -12.04
C MET A 454 12.19 10.95 -11.63
N LEU A 455 12.17 9.86 -12.40
CA LEU A 455 13.06 8.72 -12.18
C LEU A 455 14.54 9.10 -12.35
N ALA A 456 14.89 9.85 -13.41
CA ALA A 456 16.26 10.31 -13.64
C ALA A 456 16.78 11.20 -12.49
N ALA A 457 15.95 12.12 -11.98
CA ALA A 457 16.30 12.93 -10.82
C ALA A 457 16.42 12.08 -9.55
N ASN A 458 15.47 11.17 -9.29
CA ASN A 458 15.47 10.28 -8.14
C ASN A 458 16.71 9.36 -8.08
N GLU A 459 17.13 8.77 -9.21
CA GLU A 459 18.36 7.97 -9.30
C GLU A 459 19.62 8.83 -9.11
N THR A 460 19.71 9.98 -9.79
CA THR A 460 20.88 10.88 -9.74
C THR A 460 21.10 11.47 -8.34
N VAL A 461 20.03 11.87 -7.65
CA VAL A 461 20.07 12.37 -6.27
C VAL A 461 20.47 11.24 -5.31
N ALA A 462 19.89 10.04 -5.44
CA ALA A 462 20.22 8.91 -4.59
C ALA A 462 21.70 8.50 -4.72
N GLU A 463 22.23 8.41 -5.94
CA GLU A 463 23.64 8.06 -6.17
C GLU A 463 24.59 9.14 -5.60
N HIS A 464 24.31 10.42 -5.82
CA HIS A 464 25.17 11.51 -5.36
C HIS A 464 25.33 11.51 -3.83
N PHE A 465 24.22 11.42 -3.10
CA PHE A 465 24.24 11.47 -1.63
C PHE A 465 24.71 10.16 -0.99
N TYR A 466 24.54 9.02 -1.67
CA TYR A 466 25.18 7.75 -1.29
C TYR A 466 26.71 7.86 -1.31
N TRP A 467 27.32 8.35 -2.41
CA TRP A 467 28.77 8.47 -2.51
C TRP A 467 29.36 9.52 -1.56
N LEU A 468 28.60 10.57 -1.22
CA LEU A 468 28.95 11.53 -0.16
C LEU A 468 28.83 10.98 1.28
N LYS A 469 28.25 9.79 1.47
CA LYS A 469 27.97 9.17 2.78
C LYS A 469 27.12 10.05 3.69
N VAL A 470 26.12 10.69 3.09
CA VAL A 470 25.12 11.49 3.80
C VAL A 470 23.99 10.56 4.24
N PRO A 471 23.49 10.65 5.50
CA PRO A 471 22.32 9.89 5.94
C PRO A 471 21.11 10.21 5.07
N PHE A 472 20.47 9.19 4.51
CA PHE A 472 19.48 9.33 3.44
C PHE A 472 18.35 8.29 3.58
N LEU A 473 17.27 8.49 2.82
CA LEU A 473 16.13 7.58 2.78
C LEU A 473 16.00 7.01 1.37
N TYR A 474 16.36 5.74 1.22
CA TYR A 474 16.27 5.02 -0.04
C TYR A 474 14.89 4.40 -0.20
N ARG A 475 14.38 4.40 -1.42
CA ARG A 475 13.17 3.65 -1.78
C ARG A 475 13.65 2.32 -2.38
N ILE A 476 13.56 1.25 -1.59
CA ILE A 476 14.09 -0.05 -1.96
C ILE A 476 12.99 -1.00 -2.44
N HIS A 477 13.37 -1.92 -3.32
CA HIS A 477 12.60 -3.10 -3.69
C HIS A 477 13.61 -4.24 -3.77
N GLU A 478 13.61 -5.09 -2.75
CA GLU A 478 14.51 -6.24 -2.62
C GLU A 478 14.23 -7.32 -3.70
N ASP A 479 15.13 -8.31 -3.84
CA ASP A 479 14.86 -9.47 -4.71
C ASP A 479 13.54 -10.18 -4.34
N PRO A 480 12.80 -10.76 -5.31
CA PRO A 480 11.62 -11.57 -5.07
C PRO A 480 11.88 -12.71 -4.08
N ASP A 481 10.84 -13.13 -3.37
CA ASP A 481 10.92 -14.30 -2.51
C ASP A 481 11.25 -15.56 -3.33
N GLN A 482 12.15 -16.40 -2.82
CA GLN A 482 12.67 -17.54 -3.58
C GLN A 482 11.62 -18.64 -3.78
N GLU A 483 10.74 -18.87 -2.81
CA GLU A 483 9.69 -19.89 -2.94
C GLU A 483 8.61 -19.43 -3.92
N LYS A 484 8.11 -18.20 -3.77
CA LYS A 484 7.16 -17.59 -4.71
C LYS A 484 7.73 -17.51 -6.14
N LEU A 485 9.00 -17.17 -6.28
CA LEU A 485 9.67 -17.12 -7.58
C LEU A 485 9.78 -18.52 -8.18
N ILE A 486 10.15 -19.55 -7.42
CA ILE A 486 10.16 -20.95 -7.90
C ILE A 486 8.75 -21.39 -8.35
N HIS A 487 7.70 -21.04 -7.59
CA HIS A 487 6.33 -21.33 -8.00
C HIS A 487 5.91 -20.57 -9.27
N PHE A 488 6.27 -19.30 -9.43
CA PHE A 488 6.06 -18.56 -10.68
C PHE A 488 6.82 -19.19 -11.88
N LEU A 489 8.08 -19.59 -11.68
CA LEU A 489 8.90 -20.24 -12.70
C LEU A 489 8.29 -21.59 -13.14
N GLN A 490 7.76 -22.37 -12.21
CA GLN A 490 7.03 -23.60 -12.51
C GLN A 490 5.71 -23.30 -13.23
N PHE A 491 4.93 -22.33 -12.74
CA PHE A 491 3.66 -21.91 -13.31
C PHE A 491 3.81 -21.52 -14.78
N VAL A 492 4.72 -20.59 -15.09
CA VAL A 492 4.91 -20.02 -16.43
C VAL A 492 5.50 -21.03 -17.43
N ALA A 493 6.29 -21.99 -16.95
CA ALA A 493 6.80 -23.10 -17.75
C ALA A 493 5.69 -24.01 -18.31
N ASN A 494 4.54 -24.13 -17.62
CA ASN A 494 3.40 -24.90 -18.13
C ASN A 494 2.73 -24.26 -19.36
N PHE A 495 2.86 -22.94 -19.51
CA PHE A 495 2.43 -22.19 -20.70
C PHE A 495 3.47 -22.24 -21.84
N GLY A 496 4.67 -22.76 -21.57
CA GLY A 496 5.75 -22.95 -22.54
C GLY A 496 6.81 -21.85 -22.56
N TYR A 497 6.70 -20.83 -21.71
CA TYR A 497 7.71 -19.78 -21.55
C TYR A 497 8.86 -20.26 -20.65
N VAL A 498 10.10 -19.86 -20.97
CA VAL A 498 11.29 -20.32 -20.22
C VAL A 498 12.11 -19.13 -19.76
N VAL A 499 12.04 -18.83 -18.46
CA VAL A 499 12.76 -17.72 -17.84
C VAL A 499 14.27 -17.99 -17.85
N LYS A 500 15.01 -17.10 -18.51
CA LYS A 500 16.47 -17.21 -18.66
C LYS A 500 17.13 -17.05 -17.28
N GLY A 501 17.98 -18.01 -16.91
CA GLY A 501 18.68 -18.00 -15.61
C GLY A 501 17.91 -18.61 -14.44
N ALA A 502 16.76 -19.27 -14.66
CA ALA A 502 15.98 -19.96 -13.61
C ALA A 502 16.74 -21.03 -12.79
N GLY A 503 17.92 -21.48 -13.24
CA GLY A 503 18.81 -22.38 -12.49
C GLY A 503 19.82 -21.68 -11.56
N ASN A 504 19.82 -20.35 -11.49
CA ASN A 504 20.72 -19.56 -10.65
C ASN A 504 20.05 -19.20 -9.31
N LYS A 505 20.86 -18.91 -8.28
CA LYS A 505 20.38 -18.47 -6.96
C LYS A 505 19.69 -17.08 -6.93
N LYS A 506 19.76 -16.32 -8.02
CA LYS A 506 19.03 -15.07 -8.25
C LYS A 506 18.65 -14.98 -9.72
N VAL A 507 17.43 -14.51 -10.01
CA VAL A 507 16.96 -14.19 -11.36
C VAL A 507 17.10 -12.69 -11.57
N HIS A 508 17.63 -12.27 -12.72
CA HIS A 508 17.80 -10.85 -13.03
C HIS A 508 16.46 -10.23 -13.50
N PRO A 509 16.10 -8.98 -13.11
CA PRO A 509 14.86 -8.31 -13.52
C PRO A 509 14.55 -8.42 -15.03
N ARG A 510 15.58 -8.19 -15.88
CA ARG A 510 15.46 -8.34 -17.35
C ARG A 510 14.89 -9.69 -17.81
N ALA A 511 15.17 -10.80 -17.10
CA ALA A 511 14.66 -12.12 -17.48
C ALA A 511 13.16 -12.29 -17.19
N LEU A 512 12.60 -11.49 -16.27
CA LEU A 512 11.14 -11.41 -16.04
C LEU A 512 10.50 -10.42 -17.03
N GLN A 513 11.15 -9.28 -17.29
CA GLN A 513 10.72 -8.33 -18.32
C GLN A 513 10.69 -8.97 -19.72
N ASP A 514 11.65 -9.82 -20.07
CA ASP A 514 11.63 -10.64 -21.30
C ASP A 514 10.33 -11.47 -21.40
N VAL A 515 9.79 -11.98 -20.29
CA VAL A 515 8.52 -12.73 -20.29
C VAL A 515 7.33 -11.78 -20.49
N LEU A 516 7.33 -10.60 -19.86
CA LEU A 516 6.29 -9.59 -20.09
C LEU A 516 6.26 -9.14 -21.57
N GLU A 517 7.43 -9.04 -22.20
CA GLU A 517 7.56 -8.76 -23.64
C GLU A 517 7.10 -9.96 -24.51
N GLU A 518 7.33 -11.21 -24.09
CA GLU A 518 6.89 -12.43 -24.82
C GLU A 518 5.38 -12.77 -24.65
N ILE A 519 4.70 -12.28 -23.61
CA ILE A 519 3.25 -12.48 -23.38
C ILE A 519 2.37 -11.33 -23.91
N LYS A 520 2.93 -10.19 -24.33
CA LYS A 520 2.11 -9.01 -24.69
C LYS A 520 1.17 -9.28 -25.87
N GLY A 521 -0.13 -9.00 -25.69
CA GLY A 521 -1.20 -9.31 -26.64
C GLY A 521 -1.65 -10.77 -26.68
N THR A 522 -1.27 -11.60 -25.69
CA THR A 522 -1.69 -13.01 -25.60
C THR A 522 -2.87 -13.23 -24.65
N LYS A 523 -3.53 -14.39 -24.76
CA LYS A 523 -4.64 -14.80 -23.85
C LYS A 523 -4.17 -15.23 -22.45
N GLU A 524 -2.89 -15.05 -22.16
CA GLU A 524 -2.27 -15.41 -20.89
C GLU A 524 -1.48 -14.23 -20.28
N GLU A 525 -1.52 -13.04 -20.93
CA GLU A 525 -0.88 -11.80 -20.46
C GLU A 525 -1.34 -11.40 -19.05
N THR A 526 -2.63 -11.14 -18.86
CA THR A 526 -3.22 -10.75 -17.57
C THR A 526 -2.86 -11.75 -16.48
N VAL A 527 -2.85 -13.05 -16.81
CA VAL A 527 -2.56 -14.14 -15.88
C VAL A 527 -1.12 -14.11 -15.41
N ILE A 528 -0.19 -14.14 -16.38
CA ILE A 528 1.24 -14.28 -16.11
C ILE A 528 1.76 -13.00 -15.44
N SER A 529 1.31 -11.82 -15.89
CA SER A 529 1.59 -10.53 -15.22
C SER A 529 1.08 -10.49 -13.77
N THR A 530 -0.14 -10.97 -13.51
CA THR A 530 -0.72 -10.99 -12.16
C THR A 530 0.02 -11.94 -11.21
N VAL A 531 0.34 -13.16 -11.66
CA VAL A 531 1.10 -14.13 -10.84
C VAL A 531 2.55 -13.65 -10.65
N MET A 532 3.16 -13.03 -11.67
CA MET A 532 4.48 -12.41 -11.55
C MET A 532 4.48 -11.30 -10.49
N LEU A 533 3.54 -10.36 -10.54
CA LEU A 533 3.41 -9.29 -9.53
C LEU A 533 3.24 -9.88 -8.13
N ARG A 534 2.37 -10.88 -7.95
CA ARG A 534 2.13 -11.56 -6.65
C ARG A 534 3.38 -12.29 -6.11
N SER A 535 4.37 -12.59 -6.95
CA SER A 535 5.66 -13.17 -6.57
C SER A 535 6.73 -12.14 -6.15
N MET A 536 6.57 -10.86 -6.51
CA MET A 536 7.47 -9.78 -6.12
C MET A 536 7.32 -9.43 -4.62
N LYS A 537 8.27 -8.65 -4.08
CA LYS A 537 8.13 -8.00 -2.77
C LYS A 537 7.44 -6.63 -2.92
N GLN A 538 6.92 -6.11 -1.82
CA GLN A 538 6.48 -4.70 -1.76
C GLN A 538 7.70 -3.78 -1.61
N ALA A 539 7.71 -2.66 -2.33
CA ALA A 539 8.70 -1.61 -2.13
C ALA A 539 8.47 -0.88 -0.79
N ARG A 540 9.54 -0.40 -0.17
CA ARG A 540 9.50 0.28 1.15
C ARG A 540 10.63 1.31 1.28
N TYR A 541 10.55 2.18 2.28
CA TYR A 541 11.68 3.05 2.64
C TYR A 541 12.67 2.28 3.52
N GLU A 542 13.95 2.61 3.39
CA GLU A 542 15.05 2.05 4.19
C GLU A 542 16.19 3.08 4.31
N ALA A 543 16.96 3.01 5.41
CA ALA A 543 18.11 3.90 5.64
C ALA A 543 19.38 3.46 4.88
N GLN A 544 19.34 2.32 4.19
CA GLN A 544 20.42 1.72 3.42
C GLN A 544 19.98 1.53 1.96
N SER A 545 20.88 1.78 0.99
CA SER A 545 20.60 1.47 -0.40
C SER A 545 20.75 -0.03 -0.64
N LEU A 546 19.63 -0.75 -0.72
CA LEU A 546 19.57 -2.18 -1.06
C LEU A 546 19.15 -2.42 -2.53
N GLY A 547 19.09 -1.34 -3.33
CA GLY A 547 18.61 -1.36 -4.71
C GLY A 547 17.09 -1.41 -4.86
N HIS A 548 16.62 -1.28 -6.11
CA HIS A 548 15.21 -1.35 -6.48
C HIS A 548 14.99 -2.28 -7.67
N PHE A 549 14.79 -3.56 -7.39
CA PHE A 549 14.66 -4.68 -8.33
C PHE A 549 13.72 -4.36 -9.51
N GLY A 550 12.50 -3.89 -9.24
CA GLY A 550 11.53 -3.55 -10.29
C GLY A 550 11.93 -2.39 -11.22
N LEU A 551 12.86 -1.52 -10.83
CA LEU A 551 13.41 -0.45 -11.70
C LEU A 551 14.79 -0.83 -12.28
N ALA A 552 15.33 -2.00 -11.90
CA ALA A 552 16.71 -2.41 -12.14
C ALA A 552 17.74 -1.33 -11.75
N ALA A 553 17.48 -0.57 -10.68
CA ALA A 553 18.30 0.54 -10.21
C ALA A 553 19.10 0.17 -8.95
N GLU A 554 20.36 0.59 -8.87
CA GLU A 554 21.25 0.37 -7.71
C GLU A 554 21.05 1.41 -6.60
N PHE A 555 20.81 2.66 -7.00
CA PHE A 555 20.48 3.79 -6.13
C PHE A 555 19.12 4.35 -6.52
N TYR A 556 18.18 4.40 -5.58
CA TYR A 556 16.86 5.00 -5.80
C TYR A 556 16.33 5.60 -4.49
N SER A 557 15.71 6.77 -4.58
CA SER A 557 15.14 7.52 -3.45
C SER A 557 13.98 8.37 -3.97
N HIS A 558 13.01 8.68 -3.13
CA HIS A 558 11.96 9.62 -3.50
C HIS A 558 12.39 11.05 -3.13
N PHE A 559 12.65 11.87 -4.14
CA PHE A 559 13.05 13.28 -4.02
C PHE A 559 11.98 14.25 -4.56
N THR A 560 11.08 13.76 -5.43
CA THR A 560 10.25 14.58 -6.31
C THR A 560 8.85 14.91 -5.80
N SER A 561 8.50 14.63 -4.55
CA SER A 561 7.15 14.99 -4.02
C SER A 561 7.07 15.35 -2.52
N PRO A 562 7.86 16.34 -2.04
CA PRO A 562 7.92 16.72 -0.63
C PRO A 562 6.67 17.43 -0.08
N ILE A 563 5.71 17.86 -0.91
CA ILE A 563 4.42 18.40 -0.43
C ILE A 563 3.56 17.28 0.18
N ARG A 564 3.69 16.05 -0.34
CA ARG A 564 2.81 14.90 -0.04
C ARG A 564 3.52 13.65 0.48
N ARG A 565 4.85 13.65 0.58
CA ARG A 565 5.67 12.55 1.14
C ARG A 565 6.69 13.08 2.14
N TYR A 566 6.70 12.54 3.36
CA TYR A 566 7.64 12.96 4.41
C TYR A 566 9.11 12.54 4.14
N PRO A 567 9.41 11.36 3.55
CA PRO A 567 10.78 11.00 3.17
C PRO A 567 11.46 12.01 2.25
N ASP A 568 10.76 12.49 1.21
CA ASP A 568 11.24 13.53 0.29
C ASP A 568 11.58 14.82 1.05
N LEU A 569 10.68 15.29 1.92
CA LEU A 569 10.91 16.46 2.78
C LEU A 569 12.15 16.30 3.68
N VAL A 570 12.37 15.11 4.24
CA VAL A 570 13.55 14.82 5.06
C VAL A 570 14.83 14.86 4.24
N ILE A 571 14.88 14.22 3.07
CA ILE A 571 16.10 14.27 2.25
C ILE A 571 16.35 15.67 1.67
N HIS A 572 15.30 16.46 1.36
CA HIS A 572 15.45 17.87 0.99
C HIS A 572 16.18 18.70 2.05
N ARG A 573 15.98 18.41 3.35
CA ARG A 573 16.74 19.04 4.44
C ARG A 573 18.19 18.58 4.47
N MET A 574 18.46 17.28 4.28
CA MET A 574 19.83 16.75 4.22
C MET A 574 20.61 17.35 3.04
N ILE A 575 19.98 17.42 1.87
CA ILE A 575 20.51 18.06 0.66
C ILE A 575 20.84 19.53 0.94
N ARG A 576 19.91 20.28 1.57
CA ARG A 576 20.14 21.66 1.99
C ARG A 576 21.31 21.79 2.95
N GLU A 577 21.36 21.01 4.01
CA GLU A 577 22.38 21.13 5.07
C GLU A 577 23.79 20.88 4.51
N VAL A 578 23.90 19.97 3.54
CA VAL A 578 25.14 19.70 2.77
C VAL A 578 25.48 20.85 1.80
N ILE A 579 24.50 21.42 1.07
CA ILE A 579 24.75 22.58 0.19
C ILE A 579 25.20 23.81 0.99
N GLU A 580 24.58 24.07 2.14
CA GLU A 580 24.81 25.27 2.95
C GLU A 580 26.08 25.18 3.82
N ASN A 581 26.48 23.97 4.28
CA ASN A 581 27.60 23.78 5.21
C ASN A 581 28.76 22.92 4.65
N GLY A 582 28.60 22.31 3.48
CA GLY A 582 29.55 21.36 2.91
C GLY A 582 29.41 19.96 3.50
N VAL A 583 30.14 19.67 4.59
CA VAL A 583 30.17 18.33 5.20
C VAL A 583 29.49 18.38 6.57
N LEU A 584 28.56 17.45 6.81
CA LEU A 584 27.90 17.27 8.10
C LEU A 584 28.93 16.97 9.20
N SER A 585 28.71 17.50 10.41
CA SER A 585 29.52 17.11 11.56
C SER A 585 29.29 15.64 11.91
N GLU A 586 30.33 14.97 12.44
CA GLU A 586 30.30 13.54 12.80
C GLU A 586 29.09 13.21 13.69
N GLN A 587 28.88 13.97 14.77
CA GLN A 587 27.72 13.85 15.66
C GLN A 587 26.35 14.00 14.96
N ARG A 588 26.25 14.88 13.96
CA ARG A 588 25.01 15.08 13.18
C ARG A 588 24.79 13.95 12.19
N ASN A 589 25.86 13.41 11.59
CA ASN A 589 25.82 12.26 10.71
C ASN A 589 25.39 10.99 11.49
N GLU A 590 25.97 10.74 12.67
CA GLU A 590 25.56 9.67 13.58
C GLU A 590 24.08 9.79 13.99
N TYR A 591 23.66 10.97 14.48
CA TYR A 591 22.29 11.23 14.87
C TYR A 591 21.29 11.00 13.73
N MET A 592 21.57 11.53 12.54
CA MET A 592 20.67 11.33 11.39
C MET A 592 20.71 9.90 10.87
N THR A 593 21.83 9.19 10.93
CA THR A 593 21.92 7.76 10.57
C THR A 593 20.96 6.91 11.41
N GLU A 594 20.86 7.16 12.71
CA GLU A 594 19.88 6.46 13.56
C GLU A 594 18.45 6.94 13.30
N ARG A 595 18.26 8.27 13.16
CA ARG A 595 16.94 8.88 12.90
C ARG A 595 16.32 8.40 11.57
N MET A 596 17.12 8.13 10.53
CA MET A 596 16.61 7.64 9.25
C MET A 596 15.93 6.27 9.36
N LYS A 597 16.36 5.37 10.26
CA LYS A 597 15.73 4.04 10.42
C LYS A 597 14.29 4.16 10.92
N ASP A 598 14.09 5.00 11.93
CA ASP A 598 12.77 5.31 12.49
C ASP A 598 11.86 5.98 11.45
N ILE A 599 12.38 6.99 10.74
CA ILE A 599 11.62 7.67 9.67
C ILE A 599 11.28 6.71 8.52
N ALA A 600 12.20 5.83 8.11
CA ALA A 600 11.97 4.85 7.06
C ALA A 600 10.87 3.84 7.44
N GLN A 601 10.94 3.28 8.65
CA GLN A 601 9.92 2.35 9.16
C GLN A 601 8.57 3.05 9.29
N GLN A 602 8.52 4.22 9.93
CA GLN A 602 7.29 4.97 10.18
C GLN A 602 6.63 5.43 8.87
N SER A 603 7.40 5.93 7.90
CA SER A 603 6.87 6.34 6.59
C SER A 603 6.32 5.13 5.83
N SER A 604 7.00 3.98 5.92
CA SER A 604 6.56 2.72 5.31
C SER A 604 5.32 2.12 6.00
N ASP A 605 5.05 2.43 7.27
CA ASP A 605 3.80 2.08 7.95
C ASP A 605 2.65 3.02 7.55
N ARG A 606 2.90 4.33 7.52
CA ARG A 606 1.90 5.34 7.12
C ARG A 606 1.46 5.17 5.66
N GLU A 607 2.38 4.87 4.76
CA GLU A 607 2.09 4.56 3.36
C GLU A 607 1.14 3.35 3.21
N ARG A 608 1.37 2.27 3.98
CA ARG A 608 0.46 1.11 3.98
C ARG A 608 -0.93 1.48 4.51
N VAL A 609 -1.01 2.29 5.57
CA VAL A 609 -2.29 2.77 6.11
C VAL A 609 -3.04 3.68 5.11
N ALA A 610 -2.32 4.48 4.31
CA ALA A 610 -2.91 5.26 3.23
C ALA A 610 -3.48 4.36 2.13
N VAL A 611 -2.66 3.48 1.56
CA VAL A 611 -3.05 2.56 0.47
C VAL A 611 -4.21 1.63 0.88
N ASP A 612 -4.23 1.14 2.12
CA ASP A 612 -5.34 0.32 2.63
C ASP A 612 -6.65 1.12 2.73
N ALA A 613 -6.60 2.40 3.12
CA ALA A 613 -7.78 3.28 3.21
C ALA A 613 -8.29 3.75 1.83
N GLU A 614 -7.38 4.04 0.90
CA GLU A 614 -7.69 4.39 -0.48
C GLU A 614 -8.43 3.23 -1.17
N ARG A 615 -7.92 1.99 -1.01
CA ARG A 615 -8.55 0.77 -1.53
C ARG A 615 -9.90 0.45 -0.91
N ASP A 616 -10.05 0.61 0.41
CA ASP A 616 -11.33 0.39 1.09
C ASP A 616 -12.39 1.40 0.63
N THR A 617 -11.98 2.64 0.32
CA THR A 617 -12.85 3.67 -0.25
C THR A 617 -13.20 3.40 -1.72
N GLU A 618 -12.24 2.91 -2.52
CA GLU A 618 -12.49 2.47 -3.88
C GLU A 618 -13.47 1.28 -3.91
N ALA A 619 -13.28 0.28 -3.04
CA ALA A 619 -14.16 -0.88 -2.91
C ALA A 619 -15.59 -0.48 -2.48
N LEU A 620 -15.72 0.40 -1.48
CA LEU A 620 -16.98 1.01 -1.06
C LEU A 620 -17.73 1.64 -2.24
N LYS A 621 -17.06 2.51 -3.02
CA LYS A 621 -17.70 3.22 -4.13
C LYS A 621 -17.91 2.35 -5.38
N LYS A 622 -17.08 1.33 -5.60
CA LYS A 622 -17.34 0.26 -6.58
C LYS A 622 -18.58 -0.57 -6.22
N ALA A 623 -18.77 -0.89 -4.94
CA ALA A 623 -19.99 -1.55 -4.47
C ALA A 623 -21.23 -0.65 -4.64
N GLU A 624 -21.16 0.61 -4.22
CA GLU A 624 -22.27 1.57 -4.36
C GLU A 624 -22.70 1.76 -5.84
N PHE A 625 -21.74 1.89 -6.76
CA PHE A 625 -21.99 2.01 -8.21
C PHE A 625 -22.70 0.79 -8.82
N MET A 626 -22.54 -0.39 -8.22
CA MET A 626 -23.16 -1.64 -8.70
C MET A 626 -24.50 -1.94 -8.03
N LEU A 627 -24.91 -1.15 -7.03
CA LEU A 627 -26.11 -1.41 -6.24
C LEU A 627 -27.41 -1.34 -7.05
N ASP A 628 -27.48 -0.46 -8.06
CA ASP A 628 -28.61 -0.37 -8.98
C ASP A 628 -28.50 -1.30 -10.21
N LYS A 629 -27.38 -2.04 -10.34
CA LYS A 629 -27.11 -3.00 -11.42
C LYS A 629 -27.42 -4.45 -11.05
N VAL A 630 -27.98 -4.71 -9.87
CA VAL A 630 -28.38 -6.06 -9.43
C VAL A 630 -29.42 -6.64 -10.41
N GLY A 631 -29.09 -7.79 -11.00
CA GLY A 631 -29.86 -8.42 -12.07
C GLY A 631 -29.41 -8.09 -13.50
N GLU A 632 -28.49 -7.14 -13.71
CA GLU A 632 -27.89 -6.87 -15.02
C GLU A 632 -26.77 -7.87 -15.36
N GLU A 633 -26.56 -8.11 -16.66
CA GLU A 633 -25.54 -9.04 -17.18
C GLU A 633 -24.36 -8.31 -17.81
N PHE A 634 -23.15 -8.74 -17.47
CA PHE A 634 -21.90 -8.15 -17.94
C PHE A 634 -20.97 -9.22 -18.52
N GLU A 635 -20.08 -8.82 -19.43
CA GLU A 635 -18.89 -9.61 -19.76
C GLU A 635 -17.75 -9.24 -18.81
N GLY A 636 -16.94 -10.22 -18.42
CA GLY A 636 -15.79 -10.02 -17.54
C GLY A 636 -14.74 -11.11 -17.74
N ILE A 637 -13.59 -10.92 -17.09
CA ILE A 637 -12.43 -11.82 -17.16
C ILE A 637 -12.18 -12.37 -15.76
N ILE A 638 -11.89 -13.66 -15.63
CA ILE A 638 -11.49 -14.22 -14.33
C ILE A 638 -10.15 -13.59 -13.91
N SER A 639 -10.14 -12.81 -12.83
CA SER A 639 -8.97 -12.12 -12.26
C SER A 639 -8.19 -12.98 -11.27
N SER A 640 -8.89 -13.89 -10.58
CA SER A 640 -8.32 -14.73 -9.53
C SER A 640 -9.14 -15.99 -9.32
N VAL A 641 -8.50 -17.12 -9.02
CA VAL A 641 -9.18 -18.40 -8.74
C VAL A 641 -8.72 -18.94 -7.39
N THR A 642 -9.66 -19.45 -6.60
CA THR A 642 -9.43 -19.93 -5.23
C THR A 642 -10.20 -21.22 -4.94
N GLY A 643 -9.88 -21.88 -3.82
CA GLY A 643 -10.63 -23.05 -3.34
C GLY A 643 -12.08 -22.79 -2.89
N PHE A 644 -12.57 -21.55 -2.91
CA PHE A 644 -13.95 -21.20 -2.53
C PHE A 644 -14.74 -20.47 -3.63
N GLY A 645 -14.11 -20.17 -4.77
CA GLY A 645 -14.73 -19.43 -5.87
C GLY A 645 -13.72 -18.77 -6.79
N MET A 646 -14.23 -18.03 -7.78
CA MET A 646 -13.44 -17.24 -8.73
C MET A 646 -13.87 -15.78 -8.69
N PHE A 647 -12.90 -14.88 -8.69
CA PHE A 647 -13.12 -13.45 -8.83
C PHE A 647 -13.13 -13.10 -10.33
N ILE A 648 -14.07 -12.25 -10.71
CA ILE A 648 -14.27 -11.77 -12.08
C ILE A 648 -14.09 -10.26 -12.06
N GLU A 649 -13.25 -9.74 -12.94
CA GLU A 649 -13.08 -8.32 -13.20
C GLU A 649 -13.90 -7.94 -14.44
N LEU A 650 -14.78 -6.95 -14.29
CA LEU A 650 -15.51 -6.32 -15.38
C LEU A 650 -14.63 -5.29 -16.09
N ASP A 651 -14.95 -4.89 -17.32
CA ASP A 651 -14.11 -3.94 -18.07
C ASP A 651 -13.85 -2.63 -17.30
N ASN A 652 -14.80 -2.12 -16.51
CA ASN A 652 -14.59 -0.94 -15.67
C ASN A 652 -13.77 -1.21 -14.37
N SER A 653 -13.01 -2.30 -14.29
CA SER A 653 -12.20 -2.76 -13.14
C SER A 653 -12.99 -3.06 -11.85
N VAL A 654 -14.31 -3.24 -11.95
CA VAL A 654 -15.13 -3.74 -10.83
C VAL A 654 -14.88 -5.24 -10.68
N GLU A 655 -14.43 -5.66 -9.49
CA GLU A 655 -14.21 -7.08 -9.16
C GLU A 655 -15.38 -7.63 -8.33
N GLY A 656 -15.85 -8.85 -8.65
CA GLY A 656 -16.91 -9.54 -7.92
C GLY A 656 -16.70 -11.06 -7.89
N LEU A 657 -17.26 -11.73 -6.88
CA LEU A 657 -17.01 -13.15 -6.58
C LEU A 657 -18.15 -14.05 -7.09
N ILE A 658 -17.81 -15.05 -7.92
CA ILE A 658 -18.66 -16.24 -8.13
C ILE A 658 -18.20 -17.31 -7.13
N ARG A 659 -19.11 -17.76 -6.25
CA ARG A 659 -18.79 -18.76 -5.22
C ARG A 659 -18.84 -20.16 -5.81
N LEU A 660 -17.99 -21.04 -5.31
CA LEU A 660 -17.91 -22.44 -5.76
C LEU A 660 -19.23 -23.21 -5.53
N SER A 661 -20.00 -22.81 -4.52
CA SER A 661 -21.34 -23.34 -4.19
C SER A 661 -22.40 -23.07 -5.26
N ASP A 662 -22.19 -22.04 -6.08
CA ASP A 662 -23.22 -21.49 -6.96
C ASP A 662 -23.09 -22.07 -8.39
N LEU A 663 -22.01 -22.83 -8.63
CA LEU A 663 -21.74 -23.58 -9.85
C LEU A 663 -22.45 -24.93 -9.82
N THR A 664 -23.74 -24.95 -10.14
CA THR A 664 -24.58 -26.16 -10.02
C THR A 664 -24.37 -27.21 -11.13
N ASP A 665 -23.40 -27.05 -12.04
CA ASP A 665 -23.21 -27.93 -13.19
C ASP A 665 -22.17 -29.05 -12.97
N ASP A 666 -21.26 -28.94 -12.00
CA ASP A 666 -20.26 -29.96 -11.68
C ASP A 666 -19.68 -29.83 -10.27
N TYR A 667 -18.94 -30.85 -9.81
CA TYR A 667 -18.03 -30.71 -8.67
C TYR A 667 -16.68 -30.21 -9.18
N TYR A 668 -16.20 -29.08 -8.67
CA TYR A 668 -14.98 -28.42 -9.15
C TYR A 668 -13.84 -28.52 -8.13
N ASN A 669 -12.71 -29.10 -8.54
CA ASN A 669 -11.49 -29.16 -7.74
C ASN A 669 -10.56 -27.98 -8.06
N TYR A 670 -9.99 -27.36 -7.02
CA TYR A 670 -9.01 -26.27 -7.16
C TYR A 670 -7.59 -26.82 -7.28
N HIS A 671 -6.93 -26.51 -8.39
CA HIS A 671 -5.56 -26.87 -8.67
C HIS A 671 -4.64 -25.66 -8.45
N GLU A 672 -4.19 -25.51 -7.20
CA GLU A 672 -3.43 -24.35 -6.71
C GLU A 672 -2.21 -24.00 -7.58
N MET A 673 -1.36 -24.98 -7.90
CA MET A 673 -0.17 -24.83 -8.76
C MET A 673 -0.46 -24.26 -10.16
N TYR A 674 -1.72 -24.32 -10.61
CA TYR A 674 -2.13 -23.84 -11.94
C TYR A 674 -3.21 -22.74 -11.89
N HIS A 675 -3.59 -22.26 -10.70
CA HIS A 675 -4.67 -21.29 -10.47
C HIS A 675 -5.94 -21.55 -11.31
N MET A 676 -6.44 -22.80 -11.29
CA MET A 676 -7.65 -23.19 -12.03
C MET A 676 -8.59 -24.09 -11.23
N LEU A 677 -9.87 -24.03 -11.57
CA LEU A 677 -10.90 -24.98 -11.14
C LEU A 677 -11.20 -25.96 -12.27
N ILE A 678 -11.23 -27.27 -12.00
CA ILE A 678 -11.57 -28.31 -12.98
C ILE A 678 -12.77 -29.14 -12.49
N GLY A 679 -13.82 -29.22 -13.30
CA GLY A 679 -15.01 -30.02 -13.06
C GLY A 679 -14.77 -31.52 -13.25
N GLU A 680 -15.14 -32.36 -12.27
CA GLU A 680 -14.88 -33.81 -12.28
C GLU A 680 -15.60 -34.57 -13.39
N ARG A 681 -16.84 -34.19 -13.72
CA ARG A 681 -17.73 -34.92 -14.65
C ARG A 681 -17.72 -34.33 -16.06
N THR A 682 -17.51 -33.03 -16.17
CA THR A 682 -17.57 -32.25 -17.41
C THR A 682 -16.19 -31.97 -18.01
N SER A 683 -15.12 -32.05 -17.20
CA SER A 683 -13.79 -31.49 -17.49
C SER A 683 -13.80 -29.98 -17.81
N LYS A 684 -14.91 -29.27 -17.54
CA LYS A 684 -15.01 -27.81 -17.70
C LYS A 684 -13.99 -27.16 -16.78
N THR A 685 -13.20 -26.26 -17.32
CA THR A 685 -12.07 -25.66 -16.61
C THR A 685 -12.22 -24.15 -16.60
N PHE A 686 -12.13 -23.54 -15.42
CA PHE A 686 -12.08 -22.09 -15.25
C PHE A 686 -10.66 -21.69 -14.85
N ARG A 687 -10.01 -20.81 -15.63
CA ARG A 687 -8.67 -20.27 -15.35
C ARG A 687 -8.76 -18.75 -15.27
N ILE A 688 -7.80 -18.15 -14.56
CA ILE A 688 -7.53 -16.71 -14.70
C ILE A 688 -7.35 -16.39 -16.20
N GLY A 689 -7.89 -15.26 -16.67
CA GLY A 689 -7.80 -14.82 -18.06
C GLY A 689 -8.83 -15.43 -19.02
N ASP A 690 -9.70 -16.36 -18.60
CA ASP A 690 -10.82 -16.80 -19.44
C ASP A 690 -11.99 -15.79 -19.37
N GLU A 691 -12.63 -15.53 -20.52
CA GLU A 691 -13.79 -14.64 -20.66
C GLU A 691 -15.09 -15.33 -20.23
N VAL A 692 -15.82 -14.71 -19.30
CA VAL A 692 -17.10 -15.18 -18.77
C VAL A 692 -18.20 -14.14 -18.96
N LYS A 693 -19.45 -14.60 -19.00
CA LYS A 693 -20.63 -13.75 -18.87
C LYS A 693 -21.26 -13.98 -17.51
N ILE A 694 -21.45 -12.90 -16.76
CA ILE A 694 -21.98 -12.93 -15.39
C ILE A 694 -23.30 -12.17 -15.30
N ARG A 695 -24.03 -12.39 -14.20
CA ARG A 695 -25.08 -11.49 -13.73
C ARG A 695 -24.76 -11.02 -12.32
N VAL A 696 -25.08 -9.76 -12.00
CA VAL A 696 -24.90 -9.22 -10.66
C VAL A 696 -25.95 -9.82 -9.73
N ALA A 697 -25.54 -10.77 -8.89
CA ALA A 697 -26.47 -11.51 -8.03
C ALA A 697 -26.82 -10.74 -6.75
N ARG A 698 -25.83 -10.07 -6.13
CA ARG A 698 -26.00 -9.27 -4.93
C ARG A 698 -24.87 -8.26 -4.75
N VAL A 699 -25.19 -7.09 -4.19
CA VAL A 699 -24.22 -6.16 -3.61
C VAL A 699 -24.41 -6.13 -2.09
N ASN A 700 -23.32 -6.07 -1.33
CA ASN A 700 -23.33 -5.98 0.12
C ASN A 700 -22.51 -4.78 0.59
N MET A 701 -23.21 -3.71 0.99
CA MET A 701 -22.59 -2.46 1.45
C MET A 701 -21.96 -2.55 2.84
N ASP A 702 -22.31 -3.54 3.68
CA ASP A 702 -21.74 -3.69 5.03
C ASP A 702 -20.38 -4.42 5.04
N ASP A 703 -19.98 -5.02 3.90
CA ASP A 703 -18.70 -5.71 3.68
C ASP A 703 -17.94 -5.22 2.41
N HIS A 704 -18.50 -4.25 1.67
CA HIS A 704 -18.00 -3.75 0.37
C HIS A 704 -17.84 -4.84 -0.72
N THR A 705 -18.60 -5.95 -0.67
CA THR A 705 -18.47 -7.09 -1.60
C THR A 705 -19.59 -7.16 -2.64
N ILE A 706 -19.24 -7.58 -3.85
CA ILE A 706 -20.19 -7.91 -4.92
C ILE A 706 -20.16 -9.43 -5.19
N ASP A 707 -21.33 -10.07 -5.16
CA ASP A 707 -21.53 -11.46 -5.57
C ASP A 707 -22.04 -11.51 -7.02
N PHE A 708 -21.44 -12.38 -7.83
CA PHE A 708 -21.83 -12.64 -9.21
C PHE A 708 -22.34 -14.09 -9.37
N GLU A 709 -23.25 -14.31 -10.32
CA GLU A 709 -23.62 -15.64 -10.80
C GLU A 709 -23.11 -15.88 -12.23
N MET A 710 -22.76 -17.13 -12.54
CA MET A 710 -22.28 -17.54 -13.86
C MET A 710 -23.46 -17.70 -14.84
N VAL A 711 -23.48 -16.92 -15.92
CA VAL A 711 -24.52 -17.02 -16.98
C VAL A 711 -24.05 -17.89 -18.14
N ASP A 712 -22.84 -17.61 -18.66
CA ASP A 712 -22.24 -18.36 -19.77
C ASP A 712 -20.71 -18.19 -19.76
N MET A 713 -19.97 -19.00 -20.52
CA MET A 713 -18.53 -18.91 -20.68
C MET A 713 -18.14 -19.02 -22.15
N LYS A 714 -17.40 -18.03 -22.68
CA LYS A 714 -16.99 -18.04 -24.09
C LYS A 714 -16.00 -19.19 -24.31
N PRO A 715 -16.24 -20.13 -25.24
CA PRO A 715 -15.32 -21.24 -25.48
C PRO A 715 -13.98 -20.72 -26.03
N ARG A 716 -12.86 -21.11 -25.39
CA ARG A 716 -11.50 -20.66 -25.74
C ARG A 716 -11.10 -21.16 -27.13
N ASN A 717 -11.39 -20.36 -28.17
CA ASN A 717 -11.02 -20.64 -29.56
C ASN A 717 -9.53 -21.01 -29.68
N GLY A 718 -9.27 -22.21 -30.23
CA GLY A 718 -8.02 -22.95 -30.06
C GLY A 718 -6.85 -22.49 -30.94
N GLY A 719 -6.24 -21.36 -30.60
CA GLY A 719 -4.86 -21.05 -30.99
C GLY A 719 -3.86 -21.80 -30.10
N LYS A 720 -2.81 -22.38 -30.70
CA LYS A 720 -1.74 -23.18 -30.04
C LYS A 720 -2.24 -24.09 -28.89
N GLN A 721 -2.62 -25.34 -29.21
CA GLN A 721 -3.00 -26.37 -28.20
C GLN A 721 -2.08 -26.33 -26.97
N SER A 722 -2.67 -26.06 -25.81
CA SER A 722 -1.94 -26.02 -24.55
C SER A 722 -1.58 -27.45 -24.12
N LEU A 723 -0.51 -27.61 -23.36
CA LEU A 723 -0.16 -28.92 -22.78
C LEU A 723 -1.30 -29.43 -21.87
N PHE A 724 -2.04 -28.53 -21.22
CA PHE A 724 -3.20 -28.84 -20.39
C PHE A 724 -4.33 -29.56 -21.12
N ASP A 725 -4.53 -29.30 -22.43
CA ASP A 725 -5.61 -29.91 -23.22
C ASP A 725 -5.44 -31.44 -23.37
N LYS A 726 -4.25 -31.97 -23.04
CA LYS A 726 -3.95 -33.42 -23.04
C LYS A 726 -4.16 -34.07 -21.67
N PHE A 727 -4.26 -33.31 -20.58
CA PHE A 727 -4.42 -33.86 -19.23
C PHE A 727 -5.89 -34.17 -18.90
N GLY A 728 -6.84 -33.34 -19.34
CA GLY A 728 -8.28 -33.51 -19.07
C GLY A 728 -8.99 -34.66 -19.80
N GLY A 729 -8.26 -35.65 -20.35
CA GLY A 729 -8.81 -36.58 -21.34
C GLY A 729 -8.14 -37.96 -21.44
N ARG A 730 -7.71 -38.60 -20.33
CA ARG A 730 -7.15 -39.97 -20.41
C ARG A 730 -7.27 -40.92 -19.20
N THR A 731 -8.31 -40.82 -18.40
CA THR A 731 -8.66 -41.88 -17.42
C THR A 731 -9.00 -43.18 -18.14
N ARG A 732 -8.28 -44.29 -17.86
CA ARG A 732 -8.29 -45.49 -18.72
C ARG A 732 -8.69 -46.77 -17.97
N GLY A 733 -9.99 -47.05 -17.95
CA GLY A 733 -10.58 -48.32 -17.52
C GLY A 733 -12.13 -48.27 -17.62
N GLY A 734 -12.85 -49.35 -17.87
CA GLY A 734 -12.43 -50.71 -18.22
C GLY A 734 -13.64 -51.60 -18.56
N SER A 735 -13.39 -52.69 -19.30
CA SER A 735 -14.32 -53.84 -19.56
C SER A 735 -15.79 -53.54 -19.93
N GLY A 736 -16.16 -53.74 -21.20
CA GLY A 736 -17.55 -53.81 -21.64
C GLY A 736 -17.70 -54.45 -23.02
N VAL A 737 -18.06 -55.74 -23.06
CA VAL A 737 -18.28 -56.51 -24.31
C VAL A 737 -19.78 -56.60 -24.61
N PRO A 738 -20.22 -56.08 -25.75
CA PRO A 738 -20.88 -56.94 -26.76
C PRO A 738 -20.33 -56.67 -28.18
N GLY A 739 -20.62 -57.49 -29.20
CA GLY A 739 -21.46 -58.70 -29.16
C GLY A 739 -21.97 -59.19 -30.54
N GLY A 740 -21.17 -59.11 -31.60
CA GLY A 740 -21.51 -59.65 -32.93
C GLY A 740 -22.48 -58.81 -33.79
N GLY A 741 -22.54 -59.08 -35.11
CA GLY A 741 -23.49 -58.39 -36.01
C GLY A 741 -23.02 -58.19 -37.46
N ARG A 742 -23.18 -59.22 -38.29
CA ARG A 742 -22.99 -59.26 -39.76
C ARG A 742 -23.37 -57.96 -40.54
N GLY A 743 -22.63 -57.66 -41.63
CA GLY A 743 -23.32 -57.55 -42.94
C GLY A 743 -22.90 -56.52 -44.01
N ARG A 744 -21.98 -56.95 -44.91
CA ARG A 744 -22.06 -56.84 -46.40
C ARG A 744 -22.29 -55.48 -47.13
N ARG A 745 -21.49 -55.34 -48.21
CA ARG A 745 -21.61 -54.43 -49.40
C ARG A 745 -21.27 -52.94 -49.17
N GLY A 746 -20.68 -52.22 -50.14
CA GLY A 746 -20.00 -52.70 -51.36
C GLY A 746 -20.08 -51.75 -52.57
N GLY A 747 -18.93 -51.52 -53.24
CA GLY A 747 -18.75 -50.68 -54.43
C GLY A 747 -17.53 -49.76 -54.23
N LYS A 748 -16.57 -49.57 -55.16
CA LYS A 748 -16.62 -49.23 -56.61
C LYS A 748 -17.24 -47.85 -56.87
N ARG A 749 -16.62 -46.95 -57.65
CA ARG A 749 -15.29 -46.95 -58.33
C ARG A 749 -14.95 -45.49 -58.74
N ASP A 750 -13.70 -45.09 -58.97
CA ASP A 750 -13.04 -44.86 -60.29
C ASP A 750 -12.04 -43.68 -60.11
N ASP A 751 -11.13 -43.31 -61.02
CA ASP A 751 -10.18 -44.10 -61.85
C ASP A 751 -9.11 -43.13 -62.47
N GLN A 752 -7.96 -43.66 -62.94
CA GLN A 752 -6.99 -43.06 -63.89
C GLN A 752 -6.20 -41.75 -63.56
N GLY A 753 -4.98 -41.65 -64.15
CA GLY A 753 -4.17 -40.41 -64.26
C GLY A 753 -2.93 -40.34 -63.33
N ASN A 754 -1.77 -40.99 -63.58
CA ASN A 754 -0.85 -40.96 -64.74
C ASN A 754 -0.13 -39.58 -64.91
N ALA A 755 1.21 -39.42 -64.96
CA ALA A 755 2.34 -40.32 -64.66
C ALA A 755 3.69 -39.56 -64.60
N GLY A 756 4.73 -40.20 -64.03
CA GLY A 756 6.15 -39.89 -64.24
C GLY A 756 6.76 -38.79 -63.33
N GLY A 757 8.07 -38.82 -63.01
CA GLY A 757 9.05 -39.89 -63.25
C GLY A 757 10.52 -39.43 -63.08
N PHE A 758 11.38 -40.32 -62.55
CA PHE A 758 12.85 -40.17 -62.38
C PHE A 758 13.31 -39.08 -61.37
N GLY A 759 14.51 -39.17 -60.76
CA GLY A 759 15.51 -40.24 -60.82
C GLY A 759 16.64 -40.14 -59.76
N GLN A 760 16.99 -41.30 -59.21
CA GLN A 760 18.13 -41.70 -58.34
C GLN A 760 19.26 -40.72 -57.94
N LYS A 761 19.52 -40.70 -56.62
CA LYS A 761 20.81 -40.90 -55.90
C LYS A 761 22.14 -40.41 -56.54
N GLY A 762 22.83 -39.51 -55.82
CA GLY A 762 24.30 -39.37 -55.83
C GLY A 762 24.89 -39.55 -54.41
N LYS A 763 26.16 -39.94 -54.29
CA LYS A 763 26.91 -40.15 -53.02
C LYS A 763 28.34 -39.64 -53.18
N LYS A 764 29.11 -39.51 -52.07
CA LYS A 764 30.57 -39.16 -51.94
C LYS A 764 30.90 -37.67 -51.80
N ASP A 765 31.99 -37.24 -51.15
CA ASP A 765 32.81 -37.77 -50.02
C ASP A 765 33.88 -36.72 -49.62
N ARG A 766 34.63 -36.96 -48.51
CA ARG A 766 35.96 -36.36 -48.16
C ARG A 766 35.94 -34.86 -47.71
N LYS A 767 36.50 -34.50 -46.53
CA LYS A 767 37.94 -34.35 -46.11
C LYS A 767 38.62 -33.08 -46.68
N SER A 768 39.51 -32.36 -45.97
CA SER A 768 39.99 -32.40 -44.57
C SER A 768 40.96 -31.22 -44.25
N GLN A 769 41.44 -31.14 -43.00
CA GLN A 769 42.59 -30.35 -42.48
C GLN A 769 42.32 -28.85 -42.17
N PHE A 770 43.22 -28.12 -41.49
CA PHE A 770 43.93 -28.29 -40.18
C PHE A 770 44.84 -27.05 -39.97
N SER A 771 45.47 -26.93 -38.79
CA SER A 771 46.50 -25.93 -38.37
C SER A 771 46.02 -24.47 -38.15
N GLY A 772 46.56 -23.73 -37.17
CA GLY A 772 47.42 -24.16 -36.06
C GLY A 772 48.13 -23.04 -35.28
N GLU A 773 48.54 -23.34 -34.05
CA GLU A 773 49.66 -22.72 -33.27
C GLU A 773 49.55 -21.23 -32.86
N SER A 774 50.28 -20.67 -31.86
CA SER A 774 51.08 -21.20 -30.72
C SER A 774 51.18 -20.10 -29.63
N ALA A 775 51.01 -20.32 -28.32
CA ALA A 775 51.83 -21.04 -27.32
C ALA A 775 52.88 -20.20 -26.55
N LYS A 776 52.73 -20.10 -25.21
CA LYS A 776 53.72 -19.84 -24.12
C LYS A 776 52.92 -19.60 -22.81
N SER A 777 53.00 -20.30 -21.68
CA SER A 777 53.97 -21.17 -20.98
C SER A 777 54.75 -20.49 -19.82
N ARG A 778 54.48 -20.93 -18.58
CA ARG A 778 55.47 -21.30 -17.54
C ARG A 778 54.82 -22.06 -16.37
N LYS A 779 55.65 -22.67 -15.51
CA LYS A 779 55.32 -23.63 -14.43
C LYS A 779 55.90 -23.14 -13.08
N LYS A 780 55.56 -23.89 -12.01
CA LYS A 780 56.19 -23.97 -10.66
C LYS A 780 55.60 -23.03 -9.60
N ASP A 781 55.45 -23.42 -8.33
CA ASP A 781 55.63 -24.75 -7.71
C ASP A 781 54.91 -24.89 -6.34
N LYS A 782 54.62 -26.14 -5.96
CA LYS A 782 54.59 -26.73 -4.60
C LYS A 782 53.45 -26.55 -3.56
N ASP A 783 53.04 -27.73 -3.06
CA ASP A 783 52.79 -28.18 -1.67
C ASP A 783 51.71 -27.49 -0.78
N GLY A 784 50.71 -28.19 -0.22
CA GLY A 784 50.25 -29.59 -0.41
C GLY A 784 49.42 -30.19 0.75
N LYS A 785 48.81 -31.38 0.52
CA LYS A 785 48.05 -32.28 1.48
C LYS A 785 46.68 -31.72 1.97
N ILE A 786 45.58 -32.46 2.22
CA ILE A 786 45.13 -33.89 2.14
C ILE A 786 43.56 -33.85 2.11
N GLY A 787 42.73 -34.83 1.71
CA GLY A 787 42.90 -36.19 1.13
C GLY A 787 41.70 -37.12 1.49
N ILE A 788 41.66 -38.35 0.93
CA ILE A 788 40.75 -39.50 1.22
C ILE A 788 39.32 -39.46 0.59
N GLN A 789 38.79 -40.65 0.24
CA GLN A 789 37.55 -40.90 -0.53
C GLN A 789 36.61 -41.94 0.12
N VAL A 790 35.30 -41.77 -0.12
CA VAL A 790 34.23 -42.73 -0.51
C VAL A 790 34.35 -44.24 -0.11
N GLY A 791 33.23 -44.81 0.39
CA GLY A 791 33.01 -46.26 0.57
C GLY A 791 31.54 -46.68 0.37
N GLN A 792 31.27 -47.99 0.20
CA GLN A 792 30.03 -48.59 -0.32
C GLN A 792 29.82 -50.04 0.21
N SER A 793 28.63 -50.68 0.25
CA SER A 793 27.22 -50.24 0.16
C SER A 793 26.24 -51.43 0.35
N MET A 794 25.01 -51.17 0.86
CA MET A 794 23.81 -52.05 0.89
C MET A 794 23.80 -53.33 1.77
N SER A 795 22.66 -53.55 2.46
CA SER A 795 22.09 -54.88 2.80
C SER A 795 20.61 -54.78 3.24
N ASP A 796 19.73 -55.57 2.63
CA ASP A 796 18.32 -55.86 2.99
C ASP A 796 18.29 -57.20 3.84
N PRO A 797 17.18 -57.86 4.31
CA PRO A 797 15.76 -57.70 3.94
C PRO A 797 14.60 -57.98 4.95
N SER A 798 13.40 -57.48 4.58
CA SER A 798 12.04 -58.13 4.51
C SER A 798 11.14 -58.56 5.71
N ILE A 799 9.82 -58.66 5.37
CA ILE A 799 8.66 -59.41 5.93
C ILE A 799 7.71 -58.73 6.98
N ASP A 800 6.67 -58.07 6.46
CA ASP A 800 5.19 -58.28 6.61
C ASP A 800 4.44 -58.54 7.96
N PRO A 801 3.09 -58.26 8.03
CA PRO A 801 2.31 -57.99 9.26
C PRO A 801 1.38 -59.17 9.70
N PRO A 802 0.42 -59.01 10.68
CA PRO A 802 -0.96 -58.58 10.31
C PRO A 802 -1.90 -57.99 11.44
N PHE A 803 -3.13 -57.57 11.03
CA PHE A 803 -4.46 -57.68 11.73
C PHE A 803 -4.69 -57.01 13.13
N LYS A 804 -5.84 -56.39 13.53
CA LYS A 804 -7.27 -56.46 13.12
C LYS A 804 -8.14 -55.38 13.84
N ASP A 805 -9.45 -55.39 13.56
CA ASP A 805 -10.53 -54.47 13.96
C ASP A 805 -11.22 -54.72 15.33
N HIS A 806 -11.94 -53.69 15.83
CA HIS A 806 -13.29 -53.65 16.46
C HIS A 806 -13.38 -52.42 17.41
N GLU A 807 -14.25 -51.43 17.16
CA GLU A 807 -15.71 -51.33 17.39
C GLU A 807 -16.16 -51.03 18.84
N SER A 808 -16.78 -49.85 19.02
CA SER A 808 -17.80 -49.51 20.07
C SER A 808 -17.37 -49.52 21.55
N THR A 809 -17.81 -48.59 22.41
CA THR A 809 -19.22 -48.40 22.82
C THR A 809 -19.47 -47.08 23.56
N ASN A 810 -20.74 -46.69 23.70
CA ASN A 810 -21.22 -45.64 24.61
C ASN A 810 -21.06 -46.02 26.09
N GLY A 811 -20.95 -45.04 26.97
CA GLY A 811 -21.13 -45.24 28.42
C GLY A 811 -20.85 -44.01 29.29
N GLY A 812 -21.88 -43.21 29.60
CA GLY A 812 -21.82 -42.20 30.67
C GLY A 812 -22.57 -42.66 31.92
N SER A 813 -22.24 -42.12 33.09
CA SER A 813 -23.09 -42.17 34.30
C SER A 813 -22.68 -41.14 35.35
N ASP A 814 -23.64 -40.75 36.19
CA ASP A 814 -23.55 -39.67 37.19
C ASP A 814 -22.98 -40.11 38.56
N TYR A 815 -22.96 -39.14 39.50
CA TYR A 815 -22.81 -39.26 40.96
C TYR A 815 -21.40 -39.50 41.53
N PHE A 816 -20.95 -38.57 42.37
CA PHE A 816 -21.14 -38.74 43.83
C PHE A 816 -21.11 -37.38 44.57
N SER A 817 -21.57 -37.36 45.83
CA SER A 817 -21.70 -36.17 46.67
C SER A 817 -20.93 -36.26 47.99
N ASN A 818 -20.93 -35.15 48.75
CA ASN A 818 -20.58 -34.96 50.18
C ASN A 818 -19.17 -34.40 50.46
N ALA A 819 -18.88 -33.74 51.60
CA ALA A 819 -19.60 -32.77 52.47
C ALA A 819 -18.70 -32.41 53.68
N HIS A 820 -19.04 -31.34 54.43
CA HIS A 820 -18.54 -31.00 55.80
C HIS A 820 -17.04 -30.58 55.93
N ASP A 821 -16.57 -29.76 56.89
CA ASP A 821 -17.15 -28.80 57.88
C ASP A 821 -16.00 -27.82 58.33
N ALA A 822 -16.09 -26.79 59.19
CA ALA A 822 -17.13 -26.24 60.08
C ALA A 822 -16.89 -24.74 60.43
N SER A 823 -17.86 -24.13 61.12
CA SER A 823 -17.72 -23.00 62.08
C SER A 823 -17.49 -21.56 61.56
N GLY A 824 -18.04 -20.50 62.21
CA GLY A 824 -19.09 -20.52 63.24
C GLY A 824 -19.35 -19.19 64.00
N LYS A 825 -20.51 -19.13 64.70
CA LYS A 825 -20.99 -18.13 65.70
C LYS A 825 -21.52 -16.76 65.19
N GLY A 826 -22.72 -16.37 65.68
CA GLY A 826 -23.30 -15.01 65.54
C GLY A 826 -24.84 -14.98 65.57
N ARG A 827 -25.46 -14.38 66.60
CA ARG A 827 -26.93 -14.23 66.82
C ARG A 827 -27.18 -13.12 67.87
N PRO A 828 -28.41 -12.62 68.15
CA PRO A 828 -29.71 -12.77 67.45
C PRO A 828 -30.52 -11.43 67.27
N GLY A 829 -31.70 -11.47 66.61
CA GLY A 829 -32.62 -10.31 66.57
C GLY A 829 -34.06 -10.58 66.06
N LYS A 830 -35.02 -10.75 66.99
CA LYS A 830 -36.52 -10.72 66.91
C LYS A 830 -37.21 -10.54 65.52
N ARG A 831 -38.09 -11.47 65.11
CA ARG A 831 -39.59 -11.40 65.20
C ARG A 831 -40.23 -10.11 64.62
N GLY A 832 -41.18 -10.13 63.67
CA GLY A 832 -41.82 -11.23 62.89
C GLY A 832 -43.27 -10.87 62.47
N GLY A 833 -43.87 -11.54 61.45
CA GLY A 833 -45.25 -11.23 61.02
C GLY A 833 -45.91 -12.21 60.03
N LYS A 834 -47.16 -12.61 60.34
CA LYS A 834 -48.15 -13.34 59.52
C LYS A 834 -48.84 -12.38 58.51
N SER A 835 -49.55 -12.77 57.42
CA SER A 835 -49.78 -14.04 56.68
C SER A 835 -50.72 -13.77 55.47
N ARG A 836 -51.04 -14.82 54.67
CA ARG A 836 -52.17 -15.01 53.71
C ARG A 836 -52.06 -14.53 52.24
N ASN A 837 -51.75 -15.52 51.40
CA ASN A 837 -52.42 -15.93 50.14
C ASN A 837 -53.53 -15.06 49.52
N GLY A 838 -53.45 -14.91 48.20
CA GLY A 838 -54.60 -14.76 47.28
C GLY A 838 -54.24 -15.26 45.87
N LYS A 839 -54.96 -16.25 45.32
CA LYS A 839 -54.83 -16.71 43.92
C LYS A 839 -55.94 -16.10 43.06
N GLY A 840 -55.69 -15.88 41.77
CA GLY A 840 -56.71 -15.57 40.76
C GLY A 840 -56.15 -15.70 39.34
N SER A 841 -56.87 -16.37 38.43
CA SER A 841 -56.33 -16.76 37.10
C SER A 841 -57.43 -16.98 36.05
N SER A 842 -57.35 -16.27 34.92
CA SER A 842 -57.99 -16.58 33.61
C SER A 842 -57.52 -15.53 32.59
N GLN A 843 -56.81 -15.86 31.52
CA GLN A 843 -57.25 -16.48 30.24
C GLN A 843 -58.17 -15.62 29.35
N GLY A 844 -57.71 -15.41 28.10
CA GLY A 844 -58.56 -15.51 26.90
C GLY A 844 -58.99 -14.20 26.21
N GLY A 845 -58.83 -14.15 24.88
CA GLY A 845 -59.45 -13.13 24.01
C GLY A 845 -58.67 -12.82 22.73
N ILE A 846 -59.14 -13.31 21.57
CA ILE A 846 -58.62 -12.98 20.23
C ILE A 846 -59.78 -12.49 19.36
N SER A 847 -59.59 -11.40 18.61
CA SER A 847 -60.34 -11.14 17.35
C SER A 847 -59.66 -10.07 16.49
N LEU A 848 -59.96 -10.08 15.18
CA LEU A 848 -59.43 -9.23 14.12
C LEU A 848 -60.57 -8.59 13.30
N GLY A 849 -60.27 -7.49 12.59
CA GLY A 849 -61.03 -7.02 11.41
C GLY A 849 -61.47 -5.55 11.43
N ALA A 850 -61.84 -4.93 10.29
CA ALA A 850 -61.60 -5.30 8.88
C ALA A 850 -61.94 -4.12 7.91
N ASN A 851 -61.22 -4.04 6.77
CA ASN A 851 -61.57 -3.48 5.44
C ASN A 851 -62.39 -2.17 5.23
N GLY A 852 -62.00 -1.41 4.18
CA GLY A 852 -62.80 -0.32 3.57
C GLY A 852 -61.97 0.75 2.83
N GLN A 853 -61.21 0.43 1.77
CA GLN A 853 -61.58 0.55 0.33
C GLN A 853 -61.87 1.96 -0.25
N GLN A 854 -61.03 2.35 -1.23
CA GLN A 854 -61.29 3.27 -2.38
C GLN A 854 -61.56 4.77 -2.05
N SER A 855 -61.21 5.77 -2.88
CA SER A 855 -61.01 5.85 -4.35
C SER A 855 -60.10 7.03 -4.80
N SER A 856 -59.60 7.00 -6.06
CA SER A 856 -59.23 8.13 -6.98
C SER A 856 -58.62 9.44 -6.42
N GLY A 857 -57.52 10.03 -6.93
CA GLY A 857 -56.84 9.89 -8.23
C GLY A 857 -57.26 10.98 -9.24
N GLY A 858 -56.36 11.91 -9.63
CA GLY A 858 -56.66 12.96 -10.62
C GLY A 858 -55.68 14.16 -10.66
N ASP A 859 -54.90 14.24 -11.73
CA ASP A 859 -53.75 15.11 -12.05
C ASP A 859 -54.06 16.62 -12.36
N ARG A 860 -53.00 17.46 -12.42
CA ARG A 860 -52.83 18.74 -13.17
C ARG A 860 -53.56 20.09 -12.84
N SER A 861 -52.76 20.99 -12.26
CA SER A 861 -52.42 22.38 -12.68
C SER A 861 -53.40 23.58 -12.76
N SER A 862 -53.02 24.63 -12.01
CA SER A 862 -53.10 26.10 -12.28
C SER A 862 -54.36 26.91 -11.91
N GLY A 863 -54.16 28.06 -11.24
CA GLY A 863 -55.23 29.00 -10.85
C GLY A 863 -54.74 30.37 -10.31
N ARG A 864 -55.27 31.45 -10.89
CA ARG A 864 -55.03 32.90 -10.62
C ARG A 864 -55.50 33.35 -9.22
N GLY A 865 -55.08 34.48 -8.61
CA GLY A 865 -54.10 35.54 -8.97
C GLY A 865 -54.58 36.99 -8.63
N LYS A 866 -53.76 38.02 -8.99
CA LYS A 866 -54.13 39.45 -9.22
C LYS A 866 -54.45 40.38 -8.00
N ARG A 867 -54.12 41.70 -7.98
CA ARG A 867 -53.30 42.58 -8.88
C ARG A 867 -53.03 44.00 -8.30
N LYS A 868 -52.06 44.71 -8.91
CA LYS A 868 -51.81 46.19 -8.97
C LYS A 868 -50.99 46.82 -7.84
N ASN A 869 -50.10 47.81 -8.06
CA ASN A 869 -49.48 48.45 -9.26
C ASN A 869 -48.20 49.24 -8.77
N ASP A 870 -47.36 50.00 -9.50
CA ASP A 870 -47.32 50.52 -10.90
C ASP A 870 -45.89 50.92 -11.39
N THR A 871 -45.77 51.34 -12.66
CA THR A 871 -44.76 52.26 -13.31
C THR A 871 -43.23 52.26 -13.02
N ASN A 872 -42.43 51.95 -14.08
CA ASN A 872 -41.35 52.74 -14.75
C ASN A 872 -40.23 53.51 -13.97
N SER A 873 -38.99 53.74 -14.47
CA SER A 873 -38.27 53.27 -15.70
C SER A 873 -36.77 53.68 -15.76
N SER A 874 -35.92 52.83 -16.38
CA SER A 874 -34.77 53.13 -17.29
C SER A 874 -33.60 54.11 -16.96
N VAL A 875 -32.36 53.57 -17.01
CA VAL A 875 -31.18 54.00 -17.86
C VAL A 875 -30.17 55.10 -17.40
N GLN A 876 -28.88 54.82 -17.72
CA GLN A 876 -27.66 55.68 -17.90
C GLN A 876 -26.75 56.22 -16.75
N THR A 877 -25.56 55.60 -16.67
CA THR A 877 -24.16 56.14 -16.69
C THR A 877 -23.75 57.53 -16.17
N GLY A 878 -22.67 57.56 -15.36
CA GLY A 878 -21.72 58.69 -15.16
C GLY A 878 -20.85 58.46 -13.90
N SER A 879 -19.51 58.54 -13.81
CA SER A 879 -18.36 59.06 -14.59
C SER A 879 -17.77 60.42 -14.16
N LYS A 880 -16.44 60.45 -13.96
CA LYS A 880 -15.54 61.56 -13.48
C LYS A 880 -15.63 61.88 -11.98
N ARG A 881 -14.57 62.16 -11.20
CA ARG A 881 -13.19 62.74 -11.32
C ARG A 881 -13.06 64.24 -11.00
N GLY A 882 -12.32 64.55 -9.93
CA GLY A 882 -11.61 65.80 -9.56
C GLY A 882 -10.95 65.58 -8.17
N LYS A 883 -9.65 65.74 -7.87
CA LYS A 883 -8.61 66.78 -8.13
C LYS A 883 -8.82 68.11 -7.37
N GLY A 884 -7.78 68.57 -6.64
CA GLY A 884 -7.74 69.90 -5.99
C GLY A 884 -6.69 70.12 -4.88
N ASP A 885 -5.41 70.01 -5.22
CA ASP A 885 -4.20 70.74 -4.75
C ASP A 885 -3.94 71.20 -3.28
N ASP A 886 -2.67 71.01 -2.88
CA ASP A 886 -1.74 71.88 -2.12
C ASP A 886 -2.14 72.66 -0.84
N SER A 887 -1.31 72.49 0.21
CA SER A 887 -0.25 73.49 0.50
C SER A 887 0.76 73.00 1.55
N LYS A 888 1.92 73.67 1.60
CA LYS A 888 3.09 73.34 2.44
C LYS A 888 3.00 74.01 3.82
N ASN A 889 3.62 73.41 4.84
CA ASN A 889 4.43 74.21 5.77
C ASN A 889 5.62 73.40 6.33
N SER A 890 6.65 74.11 6.78
CA SER A 890 7.94 73.56 7.21
C SER A 890 8.39 74.13 8.54
N TYR A 891 8.99 73.33 9.41
CA TYR A 891 9.85 73.83 10.48
C TYR A 891 11.06 72.92 10.74
N SER A 892 12.15 73.54 11.20
CA SER A 892 13.49 72.96 11.40
C SER A 892 13.72 72.47 12.83
N GLY A 893 14.79 71.70 13.03
CA GLY A 893 15.16 71.17 14.35
C GLY A 893 16.52 70.45 14.34
N ASP A 894 17.60 71.16 14.05
CA ASP A 894 18.97 70.63 14.17
C ASP A 894 19.33 70.31 15.63
N TRP A 895 19.97 69.16 15.86
CA TRP A 895 20.94 68.98 16.95
C TRP A 895 22.11 68.14 16.46
N ALA A 896 23.31 68.70 16.54
CA ALA A 896 24.56 68.05 16.14
C ALA A 896 25.52 67.91 17.31
N SER A 897 26.14 66.74 17.43
CA SER A 897 27.31 66.51 18.29
C SER A 897 28.21 65.44 17.67
N SER A 898 29.49 65.76 17.47
CA SER A 898 30.45 64.95 16.70
C SER A 898 31.58 64.40 17.60
N VAL A 899 32.69 63.90 16.99
CA VAL A 899 33.98 63.55 17.64
C VAL A 899 33.96 62.16 18.35
N ASN A 900 34.91 61.21 18.23
CA ASN A 900 36.16 61.06 17.45
C ASN A 900 36.30 59.57 17.02
N VAL A 901 36.70 59.22 15.79
CA VAL A 901 38.09 58.97 15.33
C VAL A 901 38.87 57.88 16.09
N LEU A 902 39.03 56.69 15.50
CA LEU A 902 40.36 56.11 15.21
C LEU A 902 40.34 54.90 14.25
N ARG A 903 41.31 54.89 13.33
CA ARG A 903 41.67 53.82 12.38
C ARG A 903 42.22 52.57 13.10
N ASN A 904 42.11 51.39 12.48
CA ASN A 904 43.31 50.75 11.90
C ASN A 904 43.00 49.81 10.71
N LYS A 905 44.03 49.36 9.99
CA LYS A 905 43.96 48.44 8.83
C LYS A 905 44.47 47.05 9.19
N GLY A 906 43.90 46.01 8.56
CA GLY A 906 44.43 44.64 8.62
C GLY A 906 44.15 43.85 7.34
N LYS A 907 45.08 43.85 6.37
CA LYS A 907 45.06 42.92 5.22
C LYS A 907 46.00 41.74 5.50
N ARG A 908 45.54 40.50 5.31
CA ARG A 908 46.02 39.57 4.25
C ARG A 908 45.35 38.18 4.36
N PRO A 909 45.29 37.41 3.25
CA PRO A 909 44.64 36.11 3.21
C PRO A 909 45.61 34.93 3.39
N ARG A 910 45.05 33.77 3.68
CA ARG A 910 45.37 32.49 3.05
C ARG A 910 44.07 31.72 2.80
#